data_AF-A0A5B1CND3-F1
#
_entry.id   AF-A0A5B1CND3-F1
#
_cell.length_a   1.000
_cell.length_b   1.000
_cell.length_c   1.000
_cell.angle_alpha   90.00
_cell.angle_beta   90.00
_cell.angle_gamma   90.00
#
_symmetry.space_group_name_H-M   'P 1'
#
loop_
_entity.id
_entity.type
_entity.pdbx_description
1 polymer ?
#
loop_
_entity_poly.entity_id
_entity_poly.type
_entity_poly.pdbx_seq_one_letter_code
_entity_poly.pdbx_strand_id
1 'polypeptide(L)'
;MSERSEQLREKAKRAGRPRLSVVWMIYAREMMDQLRDRRTLFTIAVLPILLYPLVGMLLMQIAQFTQQHPTSICIVGTDHLIGDVPPLVKTETFVDGLTDNDERLELLCYTWNGVGRHDGVLNQAKNVKETTNNWVRDGIFDAVLVIPPKFADPQARSSDQEASMQLLYNVASDQSMVARDRLTGILSKWQSGWVRQRLETTGIDISLLAPFKLADIDIAPERTREAAFWSKLLPFIMLVWAMTGAFYPAIDLVAGEKERGTLETLLCSPALRSEIVWGKLGAVTTFSMMTAILNAGSMLVTSSFVFKQMGVGGGQVGSPPMVPMLWLLVALVPLSALFSALALAVAAMARSSKEGQYYLMPLMMVTLPLVLLPMLPGTTLTAGTSLIPVTGMFLMVRSLVEGQYAHALMYLPIVAAVTAGCLWLAVTWARRQFEDEAVLFGGGDQWELSQWVRHLWRDRQRAATPTQAFSCGAIILVALFFGKLVVTEMPTTFAGIAKLVMMPQIGMILAPTLMMATVLTTSLKHSLRIRLSNPLTLPIAVVFGICLHPTYVMLAGLVSYAYPISEQATAAMKPFTDQISSAPLMSVIFLMAVVPAICEELAFRGFIFGGLVRNRGKLRAIFVTAIMFGISHGVLQQSICATFMGLLLGYLALKTGSVLPGILIHMTNNTLSVSLERIAQSTHPAAQALVSSTGGGPEYNLVWVIASVAIASMCLFYFIRLPSVDEDAKADLVGNEEEFADPTAALSPA
;
A
#
# COMPACT_ATOMS: atom_id res chain seq x y z
N MET A 1 -46.39 29.14 27.79
CA MET A 1 -45.70 29.49 26.52
C MET A 1 -46.72 29.27 25.40
N SER A 2 -47.04 30.31 24.63
CA SER A 2 -48.12 30.30 23.62
C SER A 2 -47.86 29.24 22.53
N GLU A 3 -48.89 28.54 22.05
CA GLU A 3 -48.84 27.64 20.88
C GLU A 3 -48.12 28.26 19.67
N ARG A 4 -48.21 29.59 19.52
CA ARG A 4 -47.50 30.34 18.48
C ARG A 4 -45.97 30.27 18.63
N SER A 5 -45.47 30.26 19.87
CA SER A 5 -44.03 30.10 20.16
C SER A 5 -43.56 28.68 19.87
N GLU A 6 -44.40 27.68 20.10
CA GLU A 6 -44.10 26.27 19.81
C GLU A 6 -44.14 26.00 18.31
N GLN A 7 -45.13 26.55 17.59
CA GLN A 7 -45.20 26.52 16.13
C GLN A 7 -44.04 27.26 15.46
N LEU A 8 -43.58 28.39 16.01
CA LEU A 8 -42.39 29.08 15.53
C LEU A 8 -41.11 28.28 15.82
N ARG A 9 -41.01 27.59 16.95
CA ARG A 9 -39.90 26.68 17.28
C ARG A 9 -39.89 25.44 16.39
N GLU A 10 -41.06 24.87 16.10
CA GLU A 10 -41.27 23.79 15.12
C GLU A 10 -40.88 24.25 13.71
N LYS A 11 -41.36 25.42 13.27
CA LYS A 11 -40.99 26.00 11.96
C LYS A 11 -39.49 26.29 11.87
N ALA A 12 -38.86 26.83 12.92
CA ALA A 12 -37.42 27.06 12.96
C ALA A 12 -36.62 25.74 12.95
N LYS A 13 -37.09 24.70 13.67
CA LYS A 13 -36.50 23.35 13.63
C LYS A 13 -36.65 22.68 12.27
N ARG A 14 -37.77 22.91 11.56
CA ARG A 14 -38.02 22.39 10.21
C ARG A 14 -37.26 23.17 9.13
N ALA A 15 -37.05 24.48 9.31
CA ALA A 15 -36.31 25.33 8.37
C ALA A 15 -34.84 24.93 8.18
N GLY A 16 -34.22 24.28 9.17
CA GLY A 16 -32.85 23.78 9.10
C GLY A 16 -32.70 22.31 8.70
N ARG A 17 -33.79 21.59 8.39
CA ARG A 17 -33.74 20.18 8.00
C ARG A 17 -33.85 20.03 6.48
N PRO A 18 -33.03 19.16 5.85
CA PRO A 18 -33.10 18.94 4.42
C PRO A 18 -34.47 18.34 4.03
N ARG A 19 -35.11 18.95 3.04
CA ARG A 19 -36.36 18.48 2.44
C ARG A 19 -36.03 17.48 1.34
N LEU A 20 -36.52 16.25 1.51
CA LEU A 20 -36.34 15.16 0.54
C LEU A 20 -36.82 15.52 -0.88
N SER A 21 -37.89 16.31 -1.00
CA SER A 21 -38.39 16.76 -2.30
C SER A 21 -37.40 17.64 -3.06
N VAL A 22 -36.68 18.51 -2.36
CA VAL A 22 -35.64 19.38 -2.96
C VAL A 22 -34.41 18.56 -3.30
N VAL A 23 -33.99 17.67 -2.41
CA VAL A 23 -32.88 16.72 -2.68
C VAL A 23 -33.16 15.90 -3.94
N TRP A 24 -34.38 15.36 -4.06
CA TRP A 24 -34.80 14.59 -5.23
C TRP A 24 -34.84 15.43 -6.51
N MET A 25 -35.30 16.67 -6.43
CA MET A 25 -35.33 17.58 -7.58
C MET A 25 -33.93 17.90 -8.09
N ILE A 26 -32.98 18.18 -7.17
CA ILE A 26 -31.58 18.40 -7.51
C ILE A 26 -30.99 17.13 -8.10
N TYR A 27 -31.15 15.98 -7.44
CA TYR A 27 -30.72 14.67 -7.95
C TYR A 27 -31.22 14.40 -9.37
N ALA A 28 -32.51 14.58 -9.63
CA ALA A 28 -33.11 14.35 -10.94
C ALA A 28 -32.53 15.28 -12.00
N ARG A 29 -32.31 16.56 -11.67
CA ARG A 29 -31.62 17.51 -12.54
C ARG A 29 -30.21 17.02 -12.86
N GLU A 30 -29.39 16.71 -11.85
CA GLU A 30 -28.01 16.29 -12.06
C GLU A 30 -27.92 15.00 -12.89
N MET A 31 -28.81 14.03 -12.65
CA MET A 31 -28.90 12.81 -13.44
C MET A 31 -29.23 13.12 -14.90
N MET A 32 -30.18 14.01 -15.17
CA MET A 32 -30.55 14.40 -16.53
C MET A 32 -29.41 15.13 -17.25
N ASP A 33 -28.71 16.03 -16.57
CA ASP A 33 -27.60 16.79 -17.15
C ASP A 33 -26.44 15.85 -17.52
N GLN A 34 -26.07 14.91 -16.64
CA GLN A 34 -25.03 13.91 -16.90
C GLN A 34 -25.43 12.91 -18.00
N LEU A 35 -26.70 12.48 -18.06
CA LEU A 35 -27.20 11.60 -19.12
C LEU A 35 -27.26 12.30 -20.50
N ARG A 36 -27.24 13.63 -20.55
CA ARG A 36 -27.17 14.40 -21.80
C ARG A 36 -25.74 14.65 -22.26
N ASP A 37 -24.77 14.60 -21.35
CA ASP A 37 -23.37 14.73 -21.72
C ASP A 37 -22.84 13.46 -22.39
N ARG A 38 -22.65 13.55 -23.71
CA ARG A 38 -22.12 12.48 -24.55
C ARG A 38 -20.72 12.05 -24.12
N ARG A 39 -19.90 12.97 -23.61
CA ARG A 39 -18.54 12.66 -23.16
C ARG A 39 -18.61 11.82 -21.89
N THR A 40 -19.39 12.25 -20.91
CA THR A 40 -19.67 11.50 -19.68
C THR A 40 -20.18 10.10 -20.00
N LEU A 41 -21.24 9.97 -20.82
CA LEU A 41 -21.81 8.67 -21.18
C LEU A 41 -20.81 7.77 -21.92
N PHE A 42 -20.03 8.33 -22.84
CA PHE A 42 -19.02 7.56 -23.55
C PHE A 42 -17.96 7.03 -22.58
N THR A 43 -17.40 7.87 -21.71
CA THR A 43 -16.33 7.49 -20.78
C THR A 43 -16.83 6.53 -19.70
N ILE A 44 -18.04 6.72 -19.18
CA ILE A 44 -18.60 5.94 -18.07
C ILE A 44 -19.20 4.60 -18.53
N ALA A 45 -19.91 4.60 -19.67
CA ALA A 45 -20.65 3.43 -20.11
C ALA A 45 -20.02 2.75 -21.33
N VAL A 46 -19.73 3.49 -22.40
CA VAL A 46 -19.36 2.89 -23.70
C VAL A 46 -17.91 2.38 -23.70
N LEU A 47 -16.97 3.23 -23.30
CA LEU A 47 -15.54 2.94 -23.31
C LEU A 47 -15.22 1.66 -22.52
N PRO A 48 -15.72 1.45 -21.29
CA PRO A 48 -15.35 0.27 -20.53
C PRO A 48 -16.05 -1.00 -21.03
N ILE A 49 -17.29 -0.89 -21.55
CA ILE A 49 -17.98 -2.01 -22.21
C ILE A 49 -17.19 -2.51 -23.41
N LEU A 50 -16.55 -1.63 -24.18
CA LEU A 50 -15.73 -1.99 -25.35
C LEU A 50 -14.30 -2.40 -25.00
N LEU A 51 -13.72 -1.80 -23.96
CA LEU A 51 -12.32 -2.00 -23.60
C LEU A 51 -12.03 -3.45 -23.22
N TYR A 52 -12.89 -4.08 -22.40
CA TYR A 52 -12.64 -5.46 -21.97
C TYR A 52 -12.72 -6.48 -23.11
N PRO A 53 -13.74 -6.49 -23.97
CA PRO A 53 -13.74 -7.32 -25.17
C PRO A 53 -12.52 -7.09 -26.06
N LEU A 54 -12.10 -5.82 -26.23
CA LEU A 54 -10.92 -5.51 -27.03
C LEU A 54 -9.64 -6.09 -26.43
N VAL A 55 -9.42 -5.91 -25.13
CA VAL A 55 -8.28 -6.50 -24.40
C VAL A 55 -8.37 -8.03 -24.43
N GLY A 56 -9.56 -8.60 -24.26
CA GLY A 56 -9.79 -10.04 -24.34
C GLY A 56 -9.48 -10.62 -25.72
N MET A 57 -9.92 -9.95 -26.79
CA MET A 57 -9.58 -10.32 -28.18
C MET A 57 -8.08 -10.19 -28.44
N LEU A 58 -7.43 -9.14 -27.92
CA LEU A 58 -5.98 -8.97 -28.03
C LEU A 58 -5.24 -10.11 -27.32
N LEU A 59 -5.64 -10.47 -26.09
CA LEU A 59 -5.07 -11.59 -25.36
C LEU A 59 -5.28 -12.91 -26.11
N MET A 60 -6.45 -13.12 -26.69
CA MET A 60 -6.73 -14.29 -27.52
C MET A 60 -5.85 -14.32 -28.78
N GLN A 61 -5.65 -13.19 -29.44
CA GLN A 61 -4.73 -13.09 -30.58
C GLN A 61 -3.28 -13.37 -30.17
N ILE A 62 -2.82 -12.85 -29.04
CA ILE A 62 -1.48 -13.15 -28.51
C ILE A 62 -1.35 -14.65 -28.21
N ALA A 63 -2.34 -15.24 -27.54
CA ALA A 63 -2.34 -16.68 -27.24
C ALA A 63 -2.32 -17.53 -28.53
N GLN A 64 -3.15 -17.17 -29.53
CA GLN A 64 -3.15 -17.82 -30.83
C GLN A 64 -1.82 -17.63 -31.58
N PHE A 65 -1.24 -16.43 -31.53
CA PHE A 65 0.07 -16.14 -32.14
C PHE A 65 1.16 -17.03 -31.52
N THR A 66 1.18 -17.19 -30.20
CA THR A 66 2.14 -18.09 -29.53
C THR A 66 1.96 -19.57 -29.89
N GLN A 67 0.76 -19.99 -30.30
CA GLN A 67 0.47 -21.38 -30.70
C GLN A 67 0.63 -21.63 -32.21
N GLN A 68 0.37 -20.63 -33.06
CA GLN A 68 0.25 -20.81 -34.52
C GLN A 68 1.55 -20.64 -35.30
N HIS A 69 2.54 -19.93 -34.76
CA HIS A 69 3.82 -19.76 -35.45
C HIS A 69 4.64 -21.06 -35.41
N PRO A 70 5.02 -21.61 -36.59
CA PRO A 70 5.94 -22.73 -36.64
C PRO A 70 7.26 -22.30 -36.01
N THR A 71 7.76 -23.09 -35.06
CA THR A 71 9.04 -22.82 -34.42
C THR A 71 10.14 -23.47 -35.23
N SER A 72 11.04 -22.65 -35.77
CA SER A 72 12.19 -23.10 -36.54
C SER A 72 13.32 -23.52 -35.59
N ILE A 73 13.60 -24.82 -35.56
CA ILE A 73 14.62 -25.42 -34.71
C ILE A 73 15.71 -26.00 -35.60
N CYS A 74 16.97 -25.68 -35.29
CA CYS A 74 18.12 -26.28 -35.93
C CYS A 74 18.89 -27.15 -34.95
N ILE A 75 19.23 -28.38 -35.35
CA ILE A 75 20.09 -29.28 -34.59
C ILE A 75 21.38 -29.51 -35.37
N VAL A 76 22.51 -29.20 -34.75
CA VAL A 76 23.85 -29.36 -35.32
C VAL A 76 24.58 -30.48 -34.60
N GLY A 77 25.22 -31.38 -35.35
CA GLY A 77 26.01 -32.47 -34.79
C GLY A 77 25.20 -33.74 -34.51
N THR A 78 24.12 -33.99 -35.28
CA THR A 78 23.36 -35.24 -35.18
C THR A 78 24.21 -36.47 -35.46
N ASP A 79 25.29 -36.31 -36.24
CA ASP A 79 26.34 -37.31 -36.50
C ASP A 79 27.18 -37.66 -35.27
N HIS A 80 27.06 -36.93 -34.16
CA HIS A 80 27.74 -37.26 -32.90
C HIS A 80 26.88 -38.07 -31.93
N LEU A 81 25.61 -38.32 -32.27
CA LEU A 81 24.72 -39.22 -31.54
C LEU A 81 25.02 -40.68 -31.93
N ILE A 82 26.26 -41.14 -31.68
CA ILE A 82 26.75 -42.48 -32.02
C ILE A 82 26.98 -43.30 -30.74
N GLY A 83 26.83 -44.62 -30.82
CA GLY A 83 27.14 -45.56 -29.74
C GLY A 83 25.93 -45.81 -28.83
N ASP A 84 26.11 -45.68 -27.52
CA ASP A 84 25.07 -45.91 -26.49
C ASP A 84 24.11 -44.70 -26.32
N VAL A 85 23.94 -43.90 -27.38
CA VAL A 85 23.11 -42.70 -27.39
C VAL A 85 21.82 -42.98 -28.17
N PRO A 86 20.63 -42.87 -27.56
CA PRO A 86 19.37 -43.10 -28.25
C PRO A 86 19.13 -41.98 -29.28
N PRO A 87 18.40 -42.26 -30.36
CA PRO A 87 18.10 -41.26 -31.36
C PRO A 87 17.25 -40.14 -30.75
N LEU A 88 17.59 -38.88 -31.08
CA LEU A 88 16.80 -37.69 -30.73
C LEU A 88 15.84 -37.30 -31.88
N VAL A 89 16.25 -37.58 -33.13
CA VAL A 89 15.58 -37.12 -34.36
C VAL A 89 15.43 -38.28 -35.37
N LYS A 90 14.31 -38.29 -36.10
CA LYS A 90 14.03 -39.07 -37.32
C LYS A 90 13.99 -38.13 -38.53
N THR A 91 15.03 -38.13 -39.36
CA THR A 91 15.19 -37.33 -40.62
C THR A 91 14.87 -35.83 -40.49
N GLU A 92 13.59 -35.44 -40.39
CA GLU A 92 13.10 -34.04 -40.26
C GLU A 92 12.09 -33.86 -39.10
N THR A 93 11.98 -34.82 -38.18
CA THR A 93 11.05 -34.79 -37.04
C THR A 93 11.69 -35.39 -35.79
N PHE A 94 11.28 -34.99 -34.59
CA PHE A 94 11.72 -35.67 -33.36
C PHE A 94 11.21 -37.12 -33.29
N VAL A 95 11.86 -37.97 -32.50
CA VAL A 95 11.37 -39.35 -32.28
C VAL A 95 9.99 -39.33 -31.60
N ASP A 96 9.09 -40.21 -32.06
CA ASP A 96 7.72 -40.32 -31.54
C ASP A 96 7.67 -40.41 -30.01
N GLY A 97 6.77 -39.65 -29.39
CA GLY A 97 6.61 -39.59 -27.93
C GLY A 97 7.46 -38.52 -27.23
N LEU A 98 8.34 -37.81 -27.95
CA LEU A 98 9.08 -36.67 -27.40
C LEU A 98 8.36 -35.33 -27.59
N THR A 99 7.54 -35.19 -28.63
CA THR A 99 6.74 -33.99 -28.94
C THR A 99 5.27 -34.24 -28.63
N ASP A 100 4.55 -33.20 -28.23
CA ASP A 100 3.10 -33.27 -28.09
C ASP A 100 2.44 -32.96 -29.45
N ASN A 101 1.30 -33.59 -29.78
CA ASN A 101 0.68 -33.57 -31.12
C ASN A 101 0.29 -32.17 -31.65
N ASP A 102 0.28 -31.14 -30.81
CA ASP A 102 -0.11 -29.77 -31.14
C ASP A 102 1.09 -28.83 -31.44
N GLU A 103 2.33 -29.30 -31.34
CA GLU A 103 3.51 -28.45 -31.57
C GLU A 103 3.89 -28.42 -33.06
N ARG A 104 3.66 -27.26 -33.72
CA ARG A 104 4.18 -27.00 -35.07
C ARG A 104 5.67 -26.66 -34.99
N LEU A 105 6.53 -27.66 -35.19
CA LEU A 105 7.99 -27.54 -35.20
C LEU A 105 8.52 -27.75 -36.62
N GLU A 106 9.33 -26.82 -37.11
CA GLU A 106 10.11 -26.98 -38.32
C GLU A 106 11.54 -27.33 -37.92
N LEU A 107 11.95 -28.57 -38.16
CA LEU A 107 13.23 -29.10 -37.72
C LEU A 107 14.20 -29.24 -38.88
N LEU A 108 15.35 -28.57 -38.81
CA LEU A 108 16.47 -28.77 -39.72
C LEU A 108 17.66 -29.37 -38.99
N CYS A 109 18.30 -30.37 -39.59
CA CYS A 109 19.44 -31.06 -38.99
C CYS A 109 20.68 -30.91 -39.86
N TYR A 110 21.80 -30.49 -39.27
CA TYR A 110 23.10 -30.42 -39.93
C TYR A 110 24.10 -31.36 -39.25
N THR A 111 24.92 -32.02 -40.06
CA THR A 111 26.12 -32.67 -39.56
C THR A 111 27.16 -31.63 -39.17
N TRP A 112 28.06 -31.96 -38.25
CA TRP A 112 29.06 -31.00 -37.76
C TRP A 112 29.91 -30.37 -38.87
N ASN A 113 30.30 -31.18 -39.85
CA ASN A 113 31.07 -30.73 -41.03
C ASN A 113 30.18 -30.16 -42.15
N GLY A 114 28.86 -30.28 -42.04
CA GLY A 114 27.87 -29.79 -43.02
C GLY A 114 27.52 -28.31 -42.87
N VAL A 115 27.79 -27.71 -41.70
CA VAL A 115 27.46 -26.31 -41.35
C VAL A 115 28.09 -25.28 -42.32
N GLY A 116 29.21 -25.62 -42.97
CA GLY A 116 29.93 -24.74 -43.90
C GLY A 116 29.51 -24.80 -45.37
N ARG A 117 28.54 -25.64 -45.76
CA ARG A 117 28.19 -25.85 -47.18
C ARG A 117 27.09 -24.94 -47.72
N HIS A 118 26.47 -24.10 -46.89
CA HIS A 118 25.24 -23.38 -47.25
C HIS A 118 25.46 -22.00 -47.93
N ASP A 119 26.67 -21.43 -47.86
CA ASP A 119 26.89 -20.03 -48.30
C ASP A 119 27.64 -19.86 -49.62
N GLY A 120 27.91 -20.93 -50.39
CA GLY A 120 28.58 -20.81 -51.71
C GLY A 120 29.99 -20.20 -51.69
N VAL A 121 30.52 -19.85 -50.51
CA VAL A 121 31.88 -19.34 -50.30
C VAL A 121 32.67 -20.43 -49.58
N LEU A 122 33.57 -21.09 -50.32
CA LEU A 122 34.61 -21.96 -49.79
C LEU A 122 35.60 -21.12 -48.97
N ASN A 123 35.26 -20.81 -47.72
CA ASN A 123 36.23 -20.39 -46.72
C ASN A 123 36.21 -21.37 -45.56
N GLN A 124 37.37 -21.99 -45.36
CA GLN A 124 37.68 -22.95 -44.31
C GLN A 124 37.14 -22.49 -42.95
N ALA A 125 36.40 -23.37 -42.29
CA ALA A 125 36.22 -23.41 -40.84
C ALA A 125 36.01 -22.04 -40.15
N LYS A 126 34.98 -21.28 -40.55
CA LYS A 126 34.36 -20.39 -39.55
C LYS A 126 33.76 -21.29 -38.46
N ASN A 127 34.14 -20.98 -37.23
CA ASN A 127 33.86 -21.74 -36.02
C ASN A 127 32.37 -22.12 -36.01
N VAL A 128 32.02 -23.41 -35.90
CA VAL A 128 30.60 -23.88 -35.83
C VAL A 128 29.83 -23.05 -34.80
N LYS A 129 30.51 -22.67 -33.72
CA LYS A 129 30.02 -21.75 -32.68
C LYS A 129 29.65 -20.36 -33.19
N GLU A 130 30.46 -19.76 -34.06
CA GLU A 130 30.20 -18.43 -34.61
C GLU A 130 29.02 -18.45 -35.60
N THR A 131 28.95 -19.46 -36.47
CA THR A 131 27.85 -19.62 -37.43
C THR A 131 26.52 -19.87 -36.74
N THR A 132 26.49 -20.79 -35.77
CA THR A 132 25.27 -21.10 -35.00
C THR A 132 24.82 -19.93 -34.12
N ASN A 133 25.76 -19.16 -33.54
CA ASN A 133 25.43 -17.91 -32.86
C ASN A 133 24.84 -16.87 -33.82
N ASN A 134 25.39 -16.72 -35.02
CA ASN A 134 24.87 -15.81 -36.03
C ASN A 134 23.46 -16.23 -36.50
N TRP A 135 23.18 -17.53 -36.67
CA TRP A 135 21.83 -17.98 -37.04
C TRP A 135 20.74 -17.58 -36.05
N VAL A 136 21.03 -17.68 -34.75
CA VAL A 136 20.09 -17.24 -33.69
C VAL A 136 20.04 -15.72 -33.60
N ARG A 137 21.18 -15.03 -33.75
CA ARG A 137 21.26 -13.56 -33.68
C ARG A 137 20.56 -12.88 -34.86
N ASP A 138 20.73 -13.43 -36.05
CA ASP A 138 20.22 -12.89 -37.31
C ASP A 138 18.78 -13.39 -37.58
N GLY A 139 18.22 -14.23 -36.70
CA GLY A 139 16.82 -14.69 -36.74
C GLY A 139 16.52 -15.73 -37.82
N ILE A 140 17.53 -16.49 -38.26
CA ILE A 140 17.38 -17.57 -39.24
C ILE A 140 16.72 -18.80 -38.60
N PHE A 141 17.06 -19.08 -37.34
CA PHE A 141 16.43 -20.11 -36.53
C PHE A 141 16.02 -19.52 -35.17
N ASP A 142 14.86 -19.93 -34.67
CA ASP A 142 14.38 -19.52 -33.35
C ASP A 142 15.23 -20.11 -32.23
N ALA A 143 15.72 -21.34 -32.38
CA ALA A 143 16.70 -21.93 -31.47
C ALA A 143 17.63 -22.90 -32.20
N VAL A 144 18.87 -23.00 -31.72
CA VAL A 144 19.86 -23.95 -32.23
C VAL A 144 20.37 -24.84 -31.11
N LEU A 145 20.24 -26.15 -31.26
CA LEU A 145 20.85 -27.15 -30.38
C LEU A 145 22.17 -27.64 -31.00
N VAL A 146 23.28 -27.44 -30.30
CA VAL A 146 24.61 -27.85 -30.75
C VAL A 146 25.08 -29.06 -29.95
N ILE A 147 25.38 -30.15 -30.66
CA ILE A 147 25.88 -31.41 -30.12
C ILE A 147 27.37 -31.53 -30.48
N PRO A 148 28.28 -31.33 -29.52
CA PRO A 148 29.72 -31.30 -29.81
C PRO A 148 30.30 -32.69 -30.13
N PRO A 149 31.44 -32.80 -30.84
CA PRO A 149 32.06 -34.08 -31.21
C PRO A 149 32.39 -35.00 -30.03
N LYS A 150 32.77 -34.39 -28.90
CA LYS A 150 33.10 -35.10 -27.67
C LYS A 150 31.86 -35.58 -26.88
N PHE A 151 30.64 -35.28 -27.33
CA PHE A 151 29.41 -35.68 -26.65
C PHE A 151 29.26 -37.21 -26.56
N ALA A 152 29.78 -37.95 -27.53
CA ALA A 152 29.76 -39.41 -27.52
C ALA A 152 30.60 -40.03 -26.39
N ASP A 153 31.54 -39.29 -25.80
CA ASP A 153 32.33 -39.76 -24.65
C ASP A 153 31.51 -39.62 -23.35
N PRO A 154 31.21 -40.72 -22.64
CA PRO A 154 30.49 -40.69 -21.37
C PRO A 154 31.16 -39.87 -20.28
N GLN A 155 32.51 -39.86 -20.22
CA GLN A 155 33.24 -39.14 -19.18
C GLN A 155 33.30 -37.64 -19.48
N ALA A 156 33.55 -37.28 -20.74
CA ALA A 156 33.68 -35.88 -21.14
C ALA A 156 32.33 -35.13 -21.05
N ARG A 157 31.22 -35.73 -21.49
CA ARG A 157 29.93 -35.03 -21.61
C ARG A 157 29.33 -34.53 -20.29
N SER A 158 29.76 -35.08 -19.15
CA SER A 158 29.31 -34.68 -17.80
C SER A 158 30.24 -33.70 -17.08
N SER A 159 31.52 -33.65 -17.45
CA SER A 159 32.53 -32.85 -16.74
C SER A 159 33.08 -31.68 -17.55
N ASP A 160 33.04 -31.78 -18.88
CA ASP A 160 33.55 -30.77 -19.81
C ASP A 160 32.40 -30.00 -20.47
N GLN A 161 32.36 -28.70 -20.25
CA GLN A 161 31.35 -27.80 -20.84
C GLN A 161 31.42 -27.82 -22.38
N GLU A 162 32.59 -28.06 -22.97
CA GLU A 162 32.77 -28.17 -24.42
C GLU A 162 32.28 -29.51 -24.99
N ALA A 163 32.09 -30.52 -24.14
CA ALA A 163 31.51 -31.81 -24.50
C ALA A 163 30.00 -31.90 -24.18
N SER A 164 29.43 -30.91 -23.51
CA SER A 164 28.01 -30.81 -23.19
C SER A 164 27.19 -30.20 -24.34
N MET A 165 25.92 -30.61 -24.49
CA MET A 165 25.02 -29.98 -25.46
C MET A 165 24.79 -28.50 -25.12
N GLN A 166 24.79 -27.65 -26.14
CA GLN A 166 24.57 -26.21 -25.98
C GLN A 166 23.28 -25.81 -26.67
N LEU A 167 22.36 -25.20 -25.92
CA LEU A 167 21.14 -24.61 -26.46
C LEU A 167 21.35 -23.11 -26.65
N LEU A 168 21.36 -22.66 -27.90
CA LEU A 168 21.51 -21.27 -28.28
C LEU A 168 20.12 -20.67 -28.55
N TYR A 169 19.83 -19.57 -27.86
CA TYR A 169 18.57 -18.83 -27.95
C TYR A 169 18.82 -17.35 -27.64
N ASN A 170 17.93 -16.48 -28.12
CA ASN A 170 17.98 -15.04 -27.93
C ASN A 170 16.87 -14.58 -26.97
N VAL A 171 17.26 -14.14 -25.76
CA VAL A 171 16.31 -13.63 -24.75
C VAL A 171 15.56 -12.37 -25.23
N ALA A 172 16.10 -11.63 -26.20
CA ALA A 172 15.43 -10.47 -26.78
C ALA A 172 14.34 -10.84 -27.81
N SER A 173 14.20 -12.13 -28.17
CA SER A 173 13.18 -12.62 -29.10
C SER A 173 12.19 -13.53 -28.39
N ASP A 174 10.91 -13.14 -28.38
CA ASP A 174 9.82 -13.94 -27.81
C ASP A 174 9.70 -15.31 -28.50
N GLN A 175 9.92 -15.37 -29.82
CA GLN A 175 9.89 -16.62 -30.60
C GLN A 175 11.00 -17.58 -30.16
N SER A 176 12.20 -17.04 -29.91
CA SER A 176 13.34 -17.82 -29.44
C SER A 176 13.16 -18.33 -28.00
N MET A 177 12.50 -17.54 -27.14
CA MET A 177 12.12 -17.98 -25.79
C MET A 177 11.11 -19.13 -25.83
N VAL A 178 10.08 -19.03 -26.66
CA VAL A 178 9.11 -20.12 -26.87
C VAL A 178 9.80 -21.38 -27.41
N ALA A 179 10.72 -21.23 -28.37
CA ALA A 179 11.50 -22.35 -28.91
C ALA A 179 12.36 -23.04 -27.86
N ARG A 180 13.01 -22.27 -27.00
CA ARG A 180 13.81 -22.77 -25.88
C ARG A 180 12.95 -23.58 -24.89
N ASP A 181 11.78 -23.08 -24.52
CA ASP A 181 10.91 -23.76 -23.55
C ASP A 181 10.41 -25.11 -24.11
N ARG A 182 9.99 -25.14 -25.39
CA ARG A 182 9.62 -26.37 -26.10
C ARG A 182 10.78 -27.37 -26.17
N LEU A 183 11.97 -26.92 -26.62
CA LEU A 183 13.17 -27.77 -26.70
C LEU A 183 13.59 -28.32 -25.33
N THR A 184 13.51 -27.53 -24.28
CA THR A 184 13.85 -27.97 -22.92
C THR A 184 12.90 -29.08 -22.45
N GLY A 185 11.60 -28.96 -22.76
CA GLY A 185 10.61 -30.01 -22.51
C GLY A 185 10.93 -31.32 -23.26
N ILE A 186 11.23 -31.22 -24.56
CA ILE A 186 11.61 -32.35 -25.42
C ILE A 186 12.89 -33.05 -24.90
N LEU A 187 13.93 -32.27 -24.60
CA LEU A 187 15.21 -32.78 -24.09
C LEU A 187 15.05 -33.44 -22.72
N SER A 188 14.20 -32.92 -21.85
CA SER A 188 13.89 -33.52 -20.54
C SER A 188 13.18 -34.88 -20.67
N LYS A 189 12.19 -34.99 -21.58
CA LYS A 189 11.52 -36.26 -21.92
C LYS A 189 12.53 -37.27 -22.48
N TRP A 190 13.40 -36.83 -23.40
CA TRP A 190 14.44 -37.66 -24.00
C TRP A 190 15.47 -38.14 -22.98
N GLN A 191 15.98 -37.24 -22.14
CA GLN A 191 16.92 -37.55 -21.05
C GLN A 191 16.32 -38.58 -20.09
N SER A 192 15.06 -38.38 -19.66
CA SER A 192 14.37 -39.30 -18.75
C SER A 192 14.21 -40.69 -19.36
N GLY A 193 13.86 -40.77 -20.65
CA GLY A 193 13.79 -42.03 -21.40
C GLY A 193 15.14 -42.73 -21.51
N TRP A 194 16.21 -41.98 -21.80
CA TRP A 194 17.56 -42.52 -21.89
C TRP A 194 18.09 -43.04 -20.55
N VAL A 195 17.87 -42.29 -19.46
CA VAL A 195 18.20 -42.71 -18.11
C VAL A 195 17.50 -44.02 -17.77
N ARG A 196 16.19 -44.11 -18.08
CA ARG A 196 15.41 -45.33 -17.87
C ARG A 196 16.00 -46.54 -18.62
N GLN A 197 16.31 -46.38 -19.89
CA GLN A 197 16.88 -47.44 -20.72
C GLN A 197 18.23 -47.94 -20.17
N ARG A 198 19.12 -47.04 -19.73
CA ARG A 198 20.43 -47.44 -19.16
C ARG A 198 20.32 -48.18 -17.83
N LEU A 199 19.32 -47.85 -17.02
CA LEU A 199 19.10 -48.52 -15.73
C LEU A 199 18.55 -49.94 -15.95
N GLU A 200 17.63 -50.09 -16.91
CA GLU A 200 17.10 -51.40 -17.31
C GLU A 200 18.22 -52.31 -17.85
N THR A 201 19.14 -51.79 -18.68
CA THR A 201 20.25 -52.58 -19.22
C THR A 201 21.32 -52.94 -18.18
N THR A 202 21.46 -52.16 -17.11
CA THR A 202 22.37 -52.45 -15.99
C THR A 202 21.73 -53.30 -14.88
N GLY A 203 20.46 -53.70 -15.05
CA GLY A 203 19.74 -54.53 -14.07
C GLY A 203 19.38 -53.77 -12.78
N ILE A 204 19.46 -52.44 -12.79
CA ILE A 204 19.09 -51.59 -11.66
C ILE A 204 17.59 -51.34 -11.74
N ASP A 205 16.85 -51.72 -10.69
CA ASP A 205 15.42 -51.46 -10.61
C ASP A 205 15.17 -49.94 -10.58
N ILE A 206 14.45 -49.43 -11.58
CA ILE A 206 14.07 -48.02 -11.72
C ILE A 206 13.28 -47.53 -10.50
N SER A 207 12.60 -48.44 -9.78
CA SER A 207 11.90 -48.14 -8.54
C SER A 207 12.81 -47.56 -7.45
N LEU A 208 14.13 -47.83 -7.49
CA LEU A 208 15.12 -47.30 -6.56
C LEU A 208 15.42 -45.81 -6.76
N LEU A 209 15.26 -45.28 -7.99
CA LEU A 209 15.48 -43.86 -8.28
C LEU A 209 14.22 -43.00 -8.11
N ALA A 210 13.04 -43.63 -8.15
CA ALA A 210 11.76 -43.00 -7.85
C ALA A 210 11.12 -43.73 -6.65
N PRO A 211 11.73 -43.66 -5.45
CA PRO A 211 11.36 -44.46 -4.28
C PRO A 211 9.92 -44.25 -3.82
N PHE A 212 9.31 -43.13 -4.20
CA PHE A 212 7.89 -42.89 -4.07
C PHE A 212 7.37 -42.19 -5.33
N LYS A 213 6.16 -42.54 -5.72
CA LYS A 213 5.36 -41.69 -6.63
C LYS A 213 4.56 -40.73 -5.77
N LEU A 214 4.82 -39.45 -5.90
CA LEU A 214 3.98 -38.43 -5.28
C LEU A 214 2.66 -38.41 -6.06
N ALA A 215 1.58 -38.88 -5.44
CA ALA A 215 0.24 -38.64 -5.94
C ALA A 215 -0.19 -37.25 -5.45
N ASP A 216 -0.06 -36.24 -6.31
CA ASP A 216 -0.60 -34.91 -6.06
C ASP A 216 -2.12 -34.96 -6.26
N ILE A 217 -2.83 -35.26 -5.17
CA ILE A 217 -4.29 -35.37 -5.18
C ILE A 217 -4.84 -34.01 -4.76
N ASP A 218 -5.34 -33.25 -5.72
CA ASP A 218 -6.07 -32.01 -5.47
C ASP A 218 -7.39 -32.32 -4.74
N ILE A 219 -7.47 -31.91 -3.47
CA ILE A 219 -8.67 -32.04 -2.62
C ILE A 219 -9.57 -30.81 -2.69
N ALA A 220 -9.19 -29.77 -3.45
CA ALA A 220 -9.99 -28.57 -3.57
C ALA A 220 -11.29 -28.88 -4.33
N PRO A 221 -12.47 -28.48 -3.81
CA PRO A 221 -13.71 -28.57 -4.57
C PRO A 221 -13.56 -27.80 -5.89
N GLU A 222 -14.01 -28.37 -7.02
CA GLU A 222 -13.90 -27.76 -8.36
C GLU A 222 -14.38 -26.30 -8.36
N ARG A 223 -15.48 -26.01 -7.65
CA ARG A 223 -16.06 -24.67 -7.51
C ARG A 223 -15.13 -23.66 -6.81
N THR A 224 -14.31 -24.11 -5.86
CA THR A 224 -13.35 -23.26 -5.13
C THR A 224 -12.13 -22.95 -5.99
N ARG A 225 -11.73 -23.89 -6.86
CA ARG A 225 -10.62 -23.72 -7.81
C ARG A 225 -10.93 -22.65 -8.84
N GLU A 226 -12.13 -22.68 -9.41
CA GLU A 226 -12.62 -21.66 -10.34
C GLU A 226 -12.78 -20.30 -9.65
N ALA A 227 -13.27 -20.28 -8.41
CA ALA A 227 -13.54 -19.04 -7.67
C ALA A 227 -12.27 -18.36 -7.13
N ALA A 228 -11.14 -19.05 -6.98
CA ALA A 228 -9.93 -18.52 -6.33
C ALA A 228 -9.37 -17.28 -7.06
N PHE A 229 -9.27 -17.34 -8.39
CA PHE A 229 -8.82 -16.21 -9.21
C PHE A 229 -9.82 -15.04 -9.15
N TRP A 230 -11.11 -15.35 -9.31
CA TRP A 230 -12.20 -14.37 -9.31
C TRP A 230 -12.41 -13.68 -7.96
N SER A 231 -12.15 -14.38 -6.85
CA SER A 231 -12.25 -13.84 -5.49
C SER A 231 -11.31 -12.67 -5.22
N LYS A 232 -10.18 -12.63 -5.94
CA LYS A 232 -9.22 -11.55 -5.88
C LYS A 232 -9.53 -10.48 -6.92
N LEU A 233 -9.78 -10.90 -8.16
CA LEU A 233 -9.89 -9.97 -9.28
C LEU A 233 -11.19 -9.15 -9.29
N LEU A 234 -12.34 -9.75 -8.97
CA LEU A 234 -13.63 -9.05 -9.06
C LEU A 234 -13.78 -7.89 -8.07
N PRO A 235 -13.48 -8.06 -6.76
CA PRO A 235 -13.61 -6.95 -5.81
C PRO A 235 -12.62 -5.83 -6.12
N PHE A 236 -11.43 -6.15 -6.62
CA PHE A 236 -10.43 -5.18 -7.06
C PHE A 236 -10.96 -4.29 -8.18
N ILE A 237 -11.42 -4.91 -9.27
CA ILE A 237 -11.94 -4.20 -10.43
C ILE A 237 -13.13 -3.34 -10.02
N MET A 238 -14.09 -3.91 -9.30
CA MET A 238 -15.29 -3.19 -8.84
C MET A 238 -14.95 -1.96 -8.01
N LEU A 239 -13.98 -2.07 -7.12
CA LEU A 239 -13.58 -0.99 -6.23
C LEU A 239 -12.83 0.13 -6.98
N VAL A 240 -11.95 -0.23 -7.90
CA VAL A 240 -11.27 0.74 -8.78
C VAL A 240 -12.30 1.48 -9.63
N TRP A 241 -13.28 0.80 -10.21
CA TRP A 241 -14.33 1.44 -11.01
C TRP A 241 -15.35 2.23 -10.21
N ALA A 242 -15.69 1.79 -9.01
CA ALA A 242 -16.52 2.58 -8.10
C ALA A 242 -15.85 3.93 -7.82
N MET A 243 -14.53 3.91 -7.60
CA MET A 243 -13.75 5.12 -7.38
C MET A 243 -13.63 5.98 -8.64
N THR A 244 -13.15 5.44 -9.75
CA THR A 244 -12.97 6.23 -10.99
C THR A 244 -14.29 6.71 -11.57
N GLY A 245 -15.36 5.92 -11.43
CA GLY A 245 -16.72 6.28 -11.82
C GLY A 245 -17.33 7.40 -10.96
N ALA A 246 -16.81 7.65 -9.75
CA ALA A 246 -17.21 8.79 -8.93
C ALA A 246 -16.47 10.08 -9.31
N PHE A 247 -15.26 9.98 -9.85
CA PHE A 247 -14.39 11.14 -10.06
C PHE A 247 -14.89 12.06 -11.14
N TYR A 248 -15.16 11.54 -12.33
CA TYR A 248 -15.57 12.36 -13.46
C TYR A 248 -16.89 13.11 -13.18
N PRO A 249 -17.97 12.45 -12.69
CA PRO A 249 -19.19 13.16 -12.29
C PRO A 249 -18.95 14.18 -11.17
N ALA A 250 -18.14 13.86 -10.15
CA ALA A 250 -17.89 14.80 -9.05
C ALA A 250 -17.16 16.07 -9.52
N ILE A 251 -16.19 15.94 -10.44
CA ILE A 251 -15.49 17.08 -11.05
C ILE A 251 -16.49 17.94 -11.82
N ASP A 252 -17.26 17.35 -12.72
CA ASP A 252 -18.15 18.12 -13.59
C ASP A 252 -19.30 18.80 -12.81
N LEU A 253 -19.90 18.09 -11.85
CA LEU A 253 -21.02 18.57 -11.04
C LEU A 253 -20.64 19.66 -10.02
N VAL A 254 -19.35 19.84 -9.71
CA VAL A 254 -18.90 20.83 -8.73
C VAL A 254 -17.90 21.80 -9.33
N ALA A 255 -16.71 21.33 -9.67
CA ALA A 255 -15.67 22.17 -10.24
C ALA A 255 -16.06 22.68 -11.63
N GLY A 256 -16.73 21.86 -12.45
CA GLY A 256 -17.24 22.24 -13.75
C GLY A 256 -18.42 23.21 -13.66
N GLU A 257 -19.35 23.02 -12.73
CA GLU A 257 -20.44 24.00 -12.49
C GLU A 257 -19.92 25.34 -11.98
N LYS A 258 -18.89 25.33 -11.14
CA LYS A 258 -18.19 26.52 -10.63
C LYS A 258 -17.43 27.25 -11.73
N GLU A 259 -16.72 26.52 -12.59
CA GLU A 259 -16.05 27.07 -13.78
C GLU A 259 -17.05 27.75 -14.75
N ARG A 260 -18.28 27.20 -14.84
CA ARG A 260 -19.36 27.72 -15.69
C ARG A 260 -20.16 28.87 -15.05
N GLY A 261 -19.95 29.20 -13.78
CA GLY A 261 -20.73 30.21 -13.05
C GLY A 261 -22.17 29.77 -12.71
N THR A 262 -22.46 28.48 -12.82
CA THR A 262 -23.81 27.93 -12.61
C THR A 262 -24.07 27.52 -11.16
N LEU A 263 -23.00 27.22 -10.40
CA LEU A 263 -23.09 26.83 -9.00
C LEU A 263 -23.64 27.99 -8.13
N GLU A 264 -23.26 29.23 -8.45
CA GLU A 264 -23.69 30.45 -7.79
C GLU A 264 -25.19 30.66 -7.93
N THR A 265 -25.75 30.37 -9.12
CA THR A 265 -27.20 30.45 -9.34
C THR A 265 -27.96 29.43 -8.49
N LEU A 266 -27.40 28.23 -8.30
CA LEU A 266 -27.98 27.19 -7.43
C LEU A 266 -27.92 27.60 -5.95
N LEU A 267 -26.85 28.28 -5.52
CA LEU A 267 -26.69 28.77 -4.15
C LEU A 267 -27.61 29.96 -3.83
N CYS A 268 -28.04 30.72 -4.83
CA CYS A 268 -29.07 31.77 -4.70
C CYS A 268 -30.51 31.21 -4.64
N SER A 269 -30.70 29.92 -4.94
CA SER A 269 -32.01 29.28 -4.85
C SER A 269 -32.43 29.06 -3.39
N PRO A 270 -33.73 28.85 -3.09
CA PRO A 270 -34.21 28.60 -1.73
C PRO A 270 -33.85 27.19 -1.20
N ALA A 271 -32.87 26.51 -1.80
CA ALA A 271 -32.35 25.22 -1.36
C ALA A 271 -31.27 25.39 -0.27
N LEU A 272 -31.29 24.52 0.72
CA LEU A 272 -30.23 24.47 1.74
C LEU A 272 -28.94 23.89 1.13
N ARG A 273 -27.78 24.35 1.60
CA ARG A 273 -26.48 23.80 1.17
C ARG A 273 -26.37 22.29 1.39
N SER A 274 -26.97 21.79 2.47
CA SER A 274 -27.07 20.36 2.74
C SER A 274 -27.98 19.62 1.74
N GLU A 275 -29.06 20.24 1.26
CA GLU A 275 -29.93 19.66 0.23
C GLU A 275 -29.19 19.52 -1.11
N ILE A 276 -28.40 20.52 -1.47
CA ILE A 276 -27.53 20.51 -2.67
C ILE A 276 -26.51 19.37 -2.58
N VAL A 277 -25.82 19.25 -1.45
CA VAL A 277 -24.81 18.19 -1.24
C VAL A 277 -25.43 16.80 -1.35
N TRP A 278 -26.58 16.55 -0.71
CA TRP A 278 -27.25 15.25 -0.81
C TRP A 278 -27.72 14.92 -2.23
N GLY A 279 -28.24 15.91 -2.97
CA GLY A 279 -28.66 15.73 -4.35
C GLY A 279 -27.48 15.36 -5.27
N LYS A 280 -26.39 16.13 -5.19
CA LYS A 280 -25.16 15.88 -5.95
C LYS A 280 -24.50 14.55 -5.56
N LEU A 281 -24.42 14.25 -4.26
CA LEU A 281 -23.88 12.98 -3.77
C LEU A 281 -24.65 11.77 -4.32
N GLY A 282 -25.98 11.84 -4.33
CA GLY A 282 -26.82 10.79 -4.90
C GLY A 282 -26.55 10.56 -6.38
N ALA A 283 -26.38 11.64 -7.14
CA ALA A 283 -26.08 11.57 -8.58
C ALA A 283 -24.72 10.91 -8.82
N VAL A 284 -23.66 11.41 -8.17
CA VAL A 284 -22.30 10.84 -8.29
C VAL A 284 -22.28 9.37 -7.87
N THR A 285 -22.97 9.01 -6.77
CA THR A 285 -23.05 7.62 -6.30
C THR A 285 -23.73 6.71 -7.32
N THR A 286 -24.80 7.18 -7.96
CA THR A 286 -25.52 6.42 -8.99
C THR A 286 -24.63 6.17 -10.21
N PHE A 287 -23.91 7.20 -10.69
CA PHE A 287 -22.98 7.06 -11.80
C PHE A 287 -21.79 6.16 -11.48
N SER A 288 -21.22 6.29 -10.27
CA SER A 288 -20.19 5.40 -9.75
C SER A 288 -20.64 3.94 -9.76
N MET A 289 -21.84 3.65 -9.24
CA MET A 289 -22.40 2.30 -9.23
C MET A 289 -22.65 1.80 -10.66
N MET A 290 -23.25 2.62 -11.53
CA MET A 290 -23.51 2.26 -12.92
C MET A 290 -22.20 1.92 -13.66
N THR A 291 -21.15 2.71 -13.46
CA THR A 291 -19.82 2.46 -14.02
C THR A 291 -19.31 1.08 -13.60
N ALA A 292 -19.31 0.80 -12.29
CA ALA A 292 -18.82 -0.47 -11.76
C ALA A 292 -19.64 -1.67 -12.25
N ILE A 293 -20.98 -1.55 -12.28
CA ILE A 293 -21.88 -2.61 -12.75
C ILE A 293 -21.67 -2.91 -14.23
N LEU A 294 -21.59 -1.89 -15.08
CA LEU A 294 -21.36 -2.08 -16.52
C LEU A 294 -20.00 -2.71 -16.80
N ASN A 295 -18.97 -2.30 -16.05
CA ASN A 295 -17.63 -2.88 -16.13
C ASN A 295 -17.60 -4.36 -15.73
N ALA A 296 -18.20 -4.69 -14.57
CA ALA A 296 -18.32 -6.08 -14.16
C ALA A 296 -19.11 -6.89 -15.19
N GLY A 297 -20.25 -6.38 -15.65
CA GLY A 297 -21.07 -7.03 -16.69
C GLY A 297 -20.28 -7.33 -17.97
N SER A 298 -19.56 -6.34 -18.50
CA SER A 298 -18.72 -6.50 -19.69
C SER A 298 -17.63 -7.56 -19.48
N MET A 299 -16.99 -7.57 -18.31
CA MET A 299 -15.97 -8.55 -17.97
C MET A 299 -16.52 -9.99 -17.88
N LEU A 300 -17.73 -10.18 -17.34
CA LEU A 300 -18.38 -11.49 -17.30
C LEU A 300 -18.63 -12.04 -18.70
N VAL A 301 -19.18 -11.20 -19.58
CA VAL A 301 -19.44 -11.57 -20.97
C VAL A 301 -18.12 -11.91 -21.66
N THR A 302 -17.12 -11.03 -21.54
CA THR A 302 -15.80 -11.23 -22.17
C THR A 302 -15.11 -12.51 -21.68
N SER A 303 -15.09 -12.74 -20.36
CA SER A 303 -14.43 -13.91 -19.78
C SER A 303 -15.10 -15.22 -20.20
N SER A 304 -16.44 -15.25 -20.24
CA SER A 304 -17.19 -16.43 -20.69
C SER A 304 -16.88 -16.82 -22.15
N PHE A 305 -16.54 -15.83 -22.99
CA PHE A 305 -16.20 -16.04 -24.39
C PHE A 305 -14.72 -16.39 -24.59
N VAL A 306 -13.82 -15.57 -24.03
CA VAL A 306 -12.37 -15.66 -24.26
C VAL A 306 -11.75 -16.89 -23.60
N PHE A 307 -12.07 -17.18 -22.33
CA PHE A 307 -11.44 -18.31 -21.63
C PHE A 307 -11.95 -19.67 -22.10
N LYS A 308 -13.20 -19.75 -22.58
CA LYS A 308 -13.73 -20.95 -23.22
C LYS A 308 -12.95 -21.29 -24.50
N GLN A 309 -12.44 -20.29 -25.20
CA GLN A 309 -11.74 -20.45 -26.47
C GLN A 309 -10.21 -20.58 -26.33
N MET A 310 -9.62 -20.02 -25.27
CA MET A 310 -8.16 -20.04 -25.08
C MET A 310 -7.60 -21.38 -24.58
N GLY A 311 -8.39 -22.28 -23.97
CA GLY A 311 -7.98 -23.66 -23.70
C GLY A 311 -6.57 -23.84 -23.09
N VAL A 312 -6.11 -22.89 -22.27
CA VAL A 312 -4.70 -22.84 -21.84
C VAL A 312 -4.47 -23.88 -20.74
N GLY A 313 -3.68 -24.90 -21.05
CA GLY A 313 -2.84 -25.62 -20.08
C GLY A 313 -3.55 -26.21 -18.86
N GLY A 314 -4.53 -27.10 -19.06
CA GLY A 314 -4.98 -28.07 -18.05
C GLY A 314 -5.79 -27.52 -16.86
N GLY A 315 -5.89 -26.22 -16.66
CA GLY A 315 -6.76 -25.60 -15.67
C GLY A 315 -7.94 -24.88 -16.33
N GLN A 316 -9.15 -25.44 -16.22
CA GLN A 316 -10.36 -24.73 -16.62
C GLN A 316 -10.57 -23.56 -15.64
N VAL A 317 -10.17 -22.34 -16.03
CA VAL A 317 -10.62 -21.12 -15.35
C VAL A 317 -12.11 -21.00 -15.66
N GLY A 318 -12.94 -21.53 -14.76
CA GLY A 318 -14.38 -21.50 -14.89
C GLY A 318 -14.95 -20.09 -14.94
N SER A 319 -16.18 -19.99 -15.43
CA SER A 319 -16.89 -18.72 -15.47
C SER A 319 -17.04 -18.12 -14.07
N PRO A 320 -17.03 -16.78 -13.94
CA PRO A 320 -17.21 -16.12 -12.65
C PRO A 320 -18.51 -16.58 -11.97
N PRO A 321 -18.48 -16.93 -10.67
CA PRO A 321 -19.65 -17.42 -9.97
C PRO A 321 -20.70 -16.31 -9.74
N MET A 322 -21.98 -16.60 -10.04
CA MET A 322 -23.06 -15.60 -9.97
C MET A 322 -23.43 -15.15 -8.54
N VAL A 323 -23.41 -16.06 -7.57
CA VAL A 323 -23.79 -15.72 -6.17
C VAL A 323 -22.84 -14.69 -5.54
N PRO A 324 -21.51 -14.83 -5.67
CA PRO A 324 -20.56 -13.79 -5.26
C PRO A 324 -20.77 -12.41 -5.89
N MET A 325 -21.29 -12.35 -7.12
CA MET A 325 -21.61 -11.06 -7.75
C MET A 325 -22.72 -10.31 -7.02
N LEU A 326 -23.71 -11.01 -6.46
CA LEU A 326 -24.75 -10.36 -5.68
C LEU A 326 -24.17 -9.68 -4.44
N TRP A 327 -23.22 -10.34 -3.77
CA TRP A 327 -22.51 -9.76 -2.63
C TRP A 327 -21.62 -8.57 -3.03
N LEU A 328 -21.00 -8.62 -4.21
CA LEU A 328 -20.28 -7.48 -4.79
C LEU A 328 -21.22 -6.28 -5.03
N LEU A 329 -22.44 -6.51 -5.53
CA LEU A 329 -23.42 -5.43 -5.73
C LEU A 329 -23.87 -4.81 -4.41
N VAL A 330 -24.04 -5.61 -3.35
CA VAL A 330 -24.38 -5.09 -2.01
C VAL A 330 -23.23 -4.26 -1.45
N ALA A 331 -21.99 -4.75 -1.56
CA ALA A 331 -20.80 -4.03 -1.10
C ALA A 331 -20.50 -2.76 -1.91
N LEU A 332 -20.90 -2.73 -3.18
CA LEU A 332 -20.73 -1.59 -4.07
C LEU A 332 -21.44 -0.34 -3.56
N VAL A 333 -22.65 -0.46 -2.99
CA VAL A 333 -23.45 0.69 -2.54
C VAL A 333 -22.69 1.58 -1.54
N PRO A 334 -22.22 1.08 -0.37
CA PRO A 334 -21.51 1.91 0.59
C PRO A 334 -20.14 2.38 0.08
N LEU A 335 -19.46 1.60 -0.77
CA LEU A 335 -18.17 1.97 -1.35
C LEU A 335 -18.29 3.10 -2.37
N SER A 336 -19.27 3.01 -3.28
CA SER A 336 -19.59 4.08 -4.23
C SER A 336 -19.99 5.35 -3.50
N ALA A 337 -20.80 5.26 -2.43
CA ALA A 337 -21.16 6.42 -1.62
C ALA A 337 -19.95 7.06 -0.93
N LEU A 338 -19.03 6.24 -0.40
CA LEU A 338 -17.80 6.70 0.25
C LEU A 338 -16.90 7.46 -0.74
N PHE A 339 -16.59 6.85 -1.89
CA PHE A 339 -15.76 7.51 -2.90
C PHE A 339 -16.43 8.74 -3.49
N SER A 340 -17.75 8.72 -3.67
CA SER A 340 -18.51 9.88 -4.15
C SER A 340 -18.45 11.03 -3.15
N ALA A 341 -18.59 10.78 -1.85
CA ALA A 341 -18.48 11.81 -0.82
C ALA A 341 -17.07 12.40 -0.75
N LEU A 342 -16.04 11.56 -0.80
CA LEU A 342 -14.64 12.01 -0.83
C LEU A 342 -14.35 12.82 -2.10
N ALA A 343 -14.80 12.33 -3.27
CA ALA A 343 -14.57 13.00 -4.54
C ALA A 343 -15.28 14.36 -4.59
N LEU A 344 -16.52 14.44 -4.11
CA LEU A 344 -17.28 15.69 -4.04
C LEU A 344 -16.62 16.72 -3.10
N ALA A 345 -16.12 16.28 -1.95
CA ALA A 345 -15.43 17.15 -0.99
C ALA A 345 -14.14 17.73 -1.57
N VAL A 346 -13.36 16.91 -2.28
CA VAL A 346 -12.11 17.34 -2.94
C VAL A 346 -12.40 18.23 -4.15
N ALA A 347 -13.37 17.86 -4.98
CA ALA A 347 -13.76 18.63 -6.17
C ALA A 347 -14.30 20.02 -5.82
N ALA A 348 -14.97 20.17 -4.67
CA ALA A 348 -15.44 21.48 -4.18
C ALA A 348 -14.30 22.50 -3.95
N MET A 349 -13.09 22.02 -3.69
CA MET A 349 -11.92 22.88 -3.49
C MET A 349 -11.34 23.41 -4.81
N ALA A 350 -11.63 22.77 -5.93
CA ALA A 350 -11.11 23.17 -7.23
C ALA A 350 -11.85 24.39 -7.79
N ARG A 351 -11.15 25.18 -8.61
CA ARG A 351 -11.74 26.31 -9.36
C ARG A 351 -12.16 25.91 -10.77
N SER A 352 -11.49 24.93 -11.35
CA SER A 352 -11.76 24.42 -12.69
C SER A 352 -11.82 22.90 -12.71
N SER A 353 -12.42 22.36 -13.78
CA SER A 353 -12.47 20.92 -14.01
C SER A 353 -11.06 20.30 -14.09
N LYS A 354 -10.09 21.04 -14.65
CA LYS A 354 -8.68 20.63 -14.72
C LYS A 354 -8.03 20.55 -13.33
N GLU A 355 -8.23 21.56 -12.49
CA GLU A 355 -7.74 21.54 -11.10
C GLU A 355 -8.38 20.40 -10.29
N GLY A 356 -9.68 20.15 -10.48
CA GLY A 356 -10.40 19.06 -9.84
C GLY A 356 -9.78 17.70 -10.13
N GLN A 357 -9.35 17.48 -11.38
CA GLN A 357 -8.63 16.27 -11.76
C GLN A 357 -7.32 16.11 -10.99
N TYR A 358 -6.52 17.17 -10.87
CA TYR A 358 -5.26 17.11 -10.11
C TYR A 358 -5.47 16.90 -8.61
N TYR A 359 -6.51 17.51 -8.03
CA TYR A 359 -6.82 17.35 -6.60
C TYR A 359 -7.30 15.95 -6.24
N LEU A 360 -7.90 15.23 -7.18
CA LEU A 360 -8.33 13.84 -7.00
C LEU A 360 -7.21 12.81 -7.17
N MET A 361 -6.05 13.18 -7.74
CA MET A 361 -4.91 12.25 -7.89
C MET A 361 -4.33 11.78 -6.54
N PRO A 362 -4.09 12.64 -5.53
CA PRO A 362 -3.70 12.18 -4.19
C PRO A 362 -4.69 11.20 -3.56
N LEU A 363 -6.00 11.41 -3.80
CA LEU A 363 -7.03 10.48 -3.33
C LEU A 363 -6.81 9.08 -3.94
N MET A 364 -6.53 8.98 -5.24
CA MET A 364 -6.15 7.71 -5.90
C MET A 364 -4.88 7.10 -5.31
N MET A 365 -3.86 7.92 -5.07
CA MET A 365 -2.58 7.44 -4.54
C MET A 365 -2.73 6.82 -3.15
N VAL A 366 -3.63 7.34 -2.32
CA VAL A 366 -3.92 6.79 -0.99
C VAL A 366 -4.80 5.55 -1.06
N THR A 367 -5.80 5.53 -1.95
CA THR A 367 -6.75 4.41 -2.04
C THR A 367 -6.17 3.19 -2.74
N LEU A 368 -5.33 3.36 -3.77
CA LEU A 368 -4.77 2.25 -4.55
C LEU A 368 -4.02 1.22 -3.68
N PRO A 369 -3.13 1.61 -2.74
CA PRO A 369 -2.51 0.66 -1.80
C PRO A 369 -3.53 -0.09 -0.93
N LEU A 370 -4.60 0.57 -0.48
CA LEU A 370 -5.66 -0.06 0.33
C LEU A 370 -6.42 -1.14 -0.47
N VAL A 371 -6.51 -0.96 -1.79
CA VAL A 371 -7.15 -1.90 -2.72
C VAL A 371 -6.18 -3.03 -3.11
N LEU A 372 -4.88 -2.76 -3.19
CA LEU A 372 -3.84 -3.74 -3.53
C LEU A 372 -3.49 -4.67 -2.36
N LEU A 373 -3.55 -4.20 -1.12
CA LEU A 373 -3.17 -5.01 0.06
C LEU A 373 -3.91 -6.36 0.11
N PRO A 374 -5.24 -6.45 -0.10
CA PRO A 374 -5.97 -7.72 -0.16
C PRO A 374 -5.57 -8.68 -1.28
N MET A 375 -4.79 -8.22 -2.27
CA MET A 375 -4.27 -9.04 -3.38
C MET A 375 -3.02 -9.81 -2.99
N LEU A 376 -2.31 -9.36 -1.95
CA LEU A 376 -1.11 -10.02 -1.49
C LEU A 376 -1.44 -11.40 -0.89
N PRO A 377 -0.63 -12.42 -1.18
CA PRO A 377 -0.78 -13.74 -0.56
C PRO A 377 -0.62 -13.63 0.97
N GLY A 378 -1.38 -14.44 1.71
CA GLY A 378 -1.36 -14.43 3.19
C GLY A 378 -2.26 -13.36 3.85
N THR A 379 -2.82 -12.42 3.08
CA THR A 379 -3.81 -11.47 3.63
C THR A 379 -5.20 -12.12 3.71
N THR A 380 -5.71 -12.24 4.93
CA THR A 380 -7.03 -12.81 5.22
C THR A 380 -7.89 -11.79 5.99
N LEU A 381 -9.19 -12.03 6.01
CA LEU A 381 -10.13 -11.25 6.80
C LEU A 381 -9.89 -11.54 8.29
N THR A 382 -9.44 -10.55 9.04
CA THR A 382 -9.18 -10.65 10.48
C THR A 382 -9.69 -9.39 11.14
N ALA A 383 -9.80 -9.35 12.46
CA ALA A 383 -10.21 -8.13 13.17
C ALA A 383 -9.32 -6.93 12.79
N GLY A 384 -8.02 -7.16 12.58
CA GLY A 384 -7.07 -6.10 12.23
C GLY A 384 -7.26 -5.59 10.80
N THR A 385 -7.35 -6.49 9.83
CA THR A 385 -7.54 -6.11 8.42
C THR A 385 -8.96 -5.57 8.16
N SER A 386 -9.94 -5.94 8.99
CA SER A 386 -11.30 -5.37 8.97
C SER A 386 -11.37 -3.90 9.42
N LEU A 387 -10.43 -3.44 10.24
CA LEU A 387 -10.35 -2.04 10.69
C LEU A 387 -9.76 -1.10 9.64
N ILE A 388 -9.08 -1.65 8.64
CA ILE A 388 -8.49 -0.86 7.56
C ILE A 388 -9.61 -0.42 6.60
N PRO A 389 -9.86 0.89 6.41
CA PRO A 389 -10.89 1.38 5.50
C PRO A 389 -10.69 0.83 4.10
N VAL A 390 -11.79 0.52 3.40
CA VAL A 390 -11.81 -0.04 2.04
C VAL A 390 -11.27 -1.49 1.96
N THR A 391 -10.10 -1.78 2.53
CA THR A 391 -9.49 -3.11 2.62
C THR A 391 -10.37 -4.11 3.36
N GLY A 392 -10.98 -3.73 4.49
CA GLY A 392 -11.87 -4.61 5.24
C GLY A 392 -13.09 -5.05 4.43
N MET A 393 -13.70 -4.13 3.68
CA MET A 393 -14.82 -4.43 2.77
C MET A 393 -14.38 -5.34 1.63
N PHE A 394 -13.21 -5.09 1.04
CA PHE A 394 -12.64 -5.96 0.02
C PHE A 394 -12.48 -7.39 0.53
N LEU A 395 -11.80 -7.59 1.66
CA LEU A 395 -11.52 -8.91 2.21
C LEU A 395 -12.79 -9.63 2.63
N MET A 396 -13.81 -8.89 3.08
CA MET A 396 -15.13 -9.45 3.37
C MET A 396 -15.79 -9.98 2.10
N VAL A 397 -15.80 -9.19 1.01
CA VAL A 397 -16.34 -9.66 -0.27
C VAL A 397 -15.53 -10.82 -0.83
N ARG A 398 -14.20 -10.79 -0.73
CA ARG A 398 -13.33 -11.91 -1.11
C ARG A 398 -13.69 -13.18 -0.34
N SER A 399 -13.86 -13.11 0.97
CA SER A 399 -14.27 -14.24 1.82
C SER A 399 -15.67 -14.78 1.43
N LEU A 400 -16.60 -13.90 1.05
CA LEU A 400 -17.91 -14.27 0.50
C LEU A 400 -17.80 -14.94 -0.89
N VAL A 401 -16.85 -14.50 -1.73
CA VAL A 401 -16.59 -15.11 -3.05
C VAL A 401 -15.94 -16.49 -2.90
N GLU A 402 -15.05 -16.66 -1.93
CA GLU A 402 -14.42 -17.93 -1.57
C GLU A 402 -15.41 -18.92 -0.89
N GLY A 403 -16.66 -18.49 -0.63
CA GLY A 403 -17.71 -19.33 0.00
C GLY A 403 -17.62 -19.44 1.52
N GLN A 404 -16.75 -18.65 2.16
CA GLN A 404 -16.52 -18.66 3.61
C GLN A 404 -17.52 -17.76 4.36
N TYR A 405 -18.81 -18.06 4.24
CA TYR A 405 -19.89 -17.20 4.77
C TYR A 405 -19.84 -17.01 6.29
N ALA A 406 -19.53 -18.06 7.05
CA ALA A 406 -19.44 -17.97 8.52
C ALA A 406 -18.32 -17.02 8.96
N HIS A 407 -17.18 -17.09 8.29
CA HIS A 407 -16.04 -16.23 8.55
C HIS A 407 -16.35 -14.77 8.19
N ALA A 408 -16.95 -14.52 7.03
CA ALA A 408 -17.39 -13.18 6.63
C ALA A 408 -18.42 -12.57 7.61
N LEU A 409 -19.38 -13.38 8.08
CA LEU A 409 -20.43 -12.94 9.00
C LEU A 409 -19.87 -12.51 10.36
N MET A 410 -18.83 -13.20 10.86
CA MET A 410 -18.17 -12.86 12.12
C MET A 410 -17.59 -11.45 12.12
N TYR A 411 -17.02 -11.01 10.99
CA TYR A 411 -16.36 -9.70 10.85
C TYR A 411 -17.25 -8.61 10.26
N LEU A 412 -18.45 -8.95 9.76
CA LEU A 412 -19.42 -8.00 9.19
C LEU A 412 -19.69 -6.79 10.09
N PRO A 413 -19.91 -6.91 11.42
CA PRO A 413 -20.17 -5.75 12.27
C PRO A 413 -19.00 -4.75 12.30
N ILE A 414 -17.77 -5.25 12.33
CA ILE A 414 -16.56 -4.41 12.37
C ILE A 414 -16.41 -3.67 11.03
N VAL A 415 -16.49 -4.40 9.92
CA VAL A 415 -16.39 -3.83 8.57
C VAL A 415 -17.50 -2.82 8.32
N ALA A 416 -18.74 -3.11 8.72
CA ALA A 416 -19.87 -2.21 8.60
C ALA A 416 -19.69 -0.95 9.44
N ALA A 417 -19.23 -1.06 10.69
CA ALA A 417 -18.99 0.08 11.58
C ALA A 417 -17.89 1.00 11.03
N VAL A 418 -16.77 0.44 10.57
CA VAL A 418 -15.67 1.20 9.97
C VAL A 418 -16.13 1.90 8.69
N THR A 419 -16.81 1.17 7.79
CA THR A 419 -17.30 1.73 6.53
C THR A 419 -18.33 2.84 6.77
N ALA A 420 -19.27 2.64 7.70
CA ALA A 420 -20.24 3.65 8.09
C ALA A 420 -19.58 4.88 8.73
N GLY A 421 -18.56 4.67 9.58
CA GLY A 421 -17.78 5.75 10.18
C GLY A 421 -17.03 6.58 9.14
N CYS A 422 -16.35 5.92 8.20
CA CYS A 422 -15.66 6.57 7.08
C CYS A 422 -16.65 7.34 6.19
N LEU A 423 -17.79 6.74 5.87
CA LEU A 423 -18.83 7.39 5.08
C LEU A 423 -19.40 8.62 5.79
N TRP A 424 -19.70 8.50 7.09
CA TRP A 424 -20.18 9.61 7.90
C TRP A 424 -19.17 10.77 7.94
N LEU A 425 -17.88 10.46 8.12
CA LEU A 425 -16.81 11.46 8.08
C LEU A 425 -16.70 12.13 6.70
N ALA A 426 -16.71 11.35 5.62
CA ALA A 426 -16.60 11.85 4.25
C ALA A 426 -17.79 12.75 3.87
N VAL A 427 -19.02 12.34 4.19
CA VAL A 427 -20.23 13.14 3.93
C VAL A 427 -20.22 14.41 4.77
N THR A 428 -19.81 14.33 6.04
CA THR A 428 -19.70 15.51 6.90
C THR A 428 -18.65 16.48 6.37
N TRP A 429 -17.54 15.96 5.84
CA TRP A 429 -16.49 16.77 5.23
C TRP A 429 -17.00 17.45 3.95
N ALA A 430 -17.62 16.71 3.03
CA ALA A 430 -18.26 17.27 1.84
C ALA A 430 -19.25 18.40 2.21
N ARG A 431 -20.11 18.17 3.20
CA ARG A 431 -21.08 19.17 3.65
C ARG A 431 -20.40 20.45 4.14
N ARG A 432 -19.34 20.32 4.95
CA ARG A 432 -18.58 21.48 5.45
C ARG A 432 -17.90 22.27 4.33
N GLN A 433 -17.40 21.61 3.29
CA GLN A 433 -16.81 22.31 2.14
C GLN A 433 -17.83 23.17 1.39
N PHE A 434 -19.08 22.70 1.26
CA PHE A 434 -20.15 23.51 0.69
C PHE A 434 -20.64 24.60 1.66
N GLU A 435 -20.51 24.41 2.97
CA GLU A 435 -20.81 25.46 3.96
C GLU A 435 -19.75 26.58 3.99
N ASP A 436 -18.53 26.31 3.52
CA ASP A 436 -17.42 27.27 3.52
C ASP A 436 -17.42 28.14 2.25
N GLU A 437 -17.67 29.44 2.43
CA GLU A 437 -17.67 30.42 1.33
C GLU A 437 -16.29 30.69 0.77
N ALA A 438 -15.23 30.57 1.58
CA ALA A 438 -13.87 30.73 1.08
C ALA A 438 -13.49 29.59 0.13
N VAL A 439 -14.05 28.39 0.32
CA VAL A 439 -13.82 27.25 -0.58
C VAL A 439 -14.65 27.40 -1.85
N LEU A 440 -15.91 27.81 -1.72
CA LEU A 440 -16.81 27.99 -2.87
C LEU A 440 -16.45 29.21 -3.74
N PHE A 441 -15.97 30.31 -3.14
CA PHE A 441 -15.78 31.60 -3.82
C PHE A 441 -14.34 32.17 -3.72
N GLY A 442 -13.41 31.46 -3.07
CA GLY A 442 -12.02 31.93 -2.89
C GLY A 442 -11.21 31.92 -4.19
N GLY A 443 -11.41 32.94 -5.01
CA GLY A 443 -10.79 33.11 -6.33
C GLY A 443 -10.01 34.42 -6.53
N GLY A 444 -9.84 35.26 -5.50
CA GLY A 444 -9.28 36.60 -5.66
C GLY A 444 -7.81 36.68 -6.07
N ASP A 445 -6.95 35.78 -5.60
CA ASP A 445 -5.51 35.85 -5.90
C ASP A 445 -5.09 34.75 -6.89
N GLN A 446 -4.51 35.19 -8.01
CA GLN A 446 -3.66 34.36 -8.85
C GLN A 446 -2.42 34.01 -8.02
N TRP A 447 -2.21 32.71 -7.79
CA TRP A 447 -1.05 32.25 -7.03
C TRP A 447 0.22 32.50 -7.84
N GLU A 448 1.00 33.52 -7.46
CA GLU A 448 2.35 33.72 -7.97
C GLU A 448 3.37 33.12 -7.01
N LEU A 449 4.17 32.15 -7.47
CA LEU A 449 5.20 31.49 -6.66
C LEU A 449 6.14 32.51 -5.97
N SER A 450 6.51 33.58 -6.68
CA SER A 450 7.41 34.62 -6.17
C SER A 450 6.78 35.38 -4.99
N GLN A 451 5.50 35.75 -5.10
CA GLN A 451 4.76 36.44 -4.04
C GLN A 451 4.50 35.51 -2.86
N TRP A 452 4.16 34.24 -3.13
CA TRP A 452 3.96 33.22 -2.10
C TRP A 452 5.23 32.94 -1.29
N VAL A 453 6.40 32.80 -1.95
CA VAL A 453 7.69 32.62 -1.24
C VAL A 453 8.04 33.86 -0.42
N ARG A 454 7.82 35.07 -0.94
CA ARG A 454 8.04 36.31 -0.17
C ARG A 454 7.12 36.39 1.04
N HIS A 455 5.85 36.04 0.88
CA HIS A 455 4.87 36.01 1.96
C HIS A 455 5.25 34.98 3.04
N LEU A 456 5.66 33.78 2.65
CA LEU A 456 6.15 32.75 3.57
C LEU A 456 7.35 33.20 4.39
N TRP A 457 8.26 33.97 3.80
CA TRP A 457 9.45 34.45 4.50
C TRP A 457 9.19 35.69 5.37
N ARG A 458 8.30 36.59 4.92
CA ARG A 458 7.96 37.85 5.60
C ARG A 458 7.05 37.62 6.79
N ASP A 459 6.01 36.80 6.63
CA ASP A 459 4.93 36.68 7.61
C ASP A 459 5.12 35.44 8.50
N ARG A 460 6.39 35.11 8.78
CA ARG A 460 6.77 34.01 9.67
C ARG A 460 6.32 34.30 11.10
N GLN A 461 5.64 33.33 11.70
CA GLN A 461 5.22 33.40 13.09
C GLN A 461 6.27 32.76 14.01
N ARG A 462 6.18 33.03 15.32
CA ARG A 462 7.10 32.44 16.33
C ARG A 462 7.00 30.93 16.45
N ALA A 463 5.84 30.38 16.12
CA ALA A 463 5.55 28.95 16.13
C ALA A 463 4.72 28.58 14.91
N ALA A 464 4.65 27.29 14.60
CA ALA A 464 3.88 26.78 13.47
C ALA A 464 2.39 27.18 13.58
N THR A 465 1.74 27.38 12.43
CA THR A 465 0.28 27.47 12.35
C THR A 465 -0.35 26.07 12.30
N PRO A 466 -1.65 25.91 12.61
CA PRO A 466 -2.31 24.61 12.47
C PRO A 466 -2.17 23.99 11.08
N THR A 467 -2.25 24.79 10.02
CA THR A 467 -2.07 24.34 8.63
C THR A 467 -0.65 23.82 8.40
N GLN A 468 0.37 24.54 8.87
CA GLN A 468 1.76 24.10 8.75
C GLN A 468 2.03 22.79 9.51
N ALA A 469 1.40 22.62 10.69
CA ALA A 469 1.48 21.39 11.46
C ALA A 469 0.85 20.19 10.74
N PHE A 470 -0.36 20.36 10.20
CA PHE A 470 -1.03 19.31 9.40
C PHE A 470 -0.20 18.95 8.17
N SER A 471 0.32 19.93 7.43
CA SER A 471 1.15 19.70 6.25
C SER A 471 2.44 18.96 6.60
N CYS A 472 3.11 19.33 7.70
CA CYS A 472 4.34 18.65 8.15
C CYS A 472 4.07 17.18 8.45
N GLY A 473 3.05 16.89 9.25
CA GLY A 473 2.72 15.52 9.57
C GLY A 473 2.22 14.72 8.37
N ALA A 474 1.51 15.34 7.41
CA ALA A 474 1.15 14.69 6.15
C ALA A 474 2.39 14.34 5.31
N ILE A 475 3.34 15.26 5.16
CA ILE A 475 4.61 15.02 4.46
C ILE A 475 5.36 13.85 5.10
N ILE A 476 5.47 13.83 6.43
CA ILE A 476 6.13 12.74 7.17
C ILE A 476 5.43 11.40 6.89
N LEU A 477 4.10 11.33 7.00
CA LEU A 477 3.36 10.09 6.79
C LEU A 477 3.49 9.58 5.35
N VAL A 478 3.41 10.47 4.35
CA VAL A 478 3.61 10.12 2.94
C VAL A 478 5.05 9.67 2.69
N ALA A 479 6.05 10.39 3.21
CA ALA A 479 7.45 10.01 3.08
C ALA A 479 7.74 8.63 3.70
N LEU A 480 7.20 8.35 4.89
CA LEU A 480 7.31 7.04 5.54
C LEU A 480 6.58 5.94 4.77
N PHE A 481 5.43 6.24 4.17
CA PHE A 481 4.71 5.28 3.33
C PHE A 481 5.54 4.85 2.12
N PHE A 482 6.07 5.81 1.35
CA PHE A 482 6.94 5.50 0.22
C PHE A 482 8.28 4.89 0.65
N GLY A 483 8.84 5.35 1.77
CA GLY A 483 10.05 4.78 2.36
C GLY A 483 9.91 3.29 2.64
N LYS A 484 8.75 2.85 3.14
CA LYS A 484 8.46 1.43 3.37
C LYS A 484 8.34 0.63 2.07
N LEU A 485 7.85 1.23 0.98
CA LEU A 485 7.77 0.56 -0.33
C LEU A 485 9.14 0.36 -0.99
N VAL A 486 10.10 1.24 -0.70
CA VAL A 486 11.47 1.14 -1.23
C VAL A 486 12.26 0.01 -0.56
N VAL A 487 11.89 -0.37 0.66
CA VAL A 487 12.54 -1.47 1.40
C VAL A 487 11.91 -2.80 0.96
N THR A 488 12.56 -3.48 0.01
CA THR A 488 12.09 -4.76 -0.52
C THR A 488 12.62 -5.97 0.25
N GLU A 489 13.78 -5.85 0.89
CA GLU A 489 14.43 -6.92 1.64
C GLU A 489 14.95 -6.43 2.99
N MET A 490 14.84 -7.27 4.02
CA MET A 490 15.36 -6.96 5.35
C MET A 490 16.89 -7.12 5.35
N PRO A 491 17.67 -6.09 5.72
CA PRO A 491 19.11 -6.17 5.73
C PRO A 491 19.61 -7.22 6.74
N THR A 492 20.57 -8.04 6.33
CA THR A 492 21.17 -9.08 7.18
C THR A 492 22.36 -8.57 8.01
N THR A 493 22.82 -7.33 7.77
CA THR A 493 23.95 -6.73 8.49
C THR A 493 23.48 -5.63 9.44
N PHE A 494 24.15 -5.48 10.58
CA PHE A 494 23.87 -4.39 11.52
C PHE A 494 23.99 -3.00 10.86
N ALA A 495 24.95 -2.80 9.95
CA ALA A 495 25.06 -1.55 9.19
C ALA A 495 23.85 -1.30 8.28
N GLY A 496 23.31 -2.36 7.66
CA GLY A 496 22.07 -2.29 6.89
C GLY A 496 20.86 -1.94 7.76
N ILE A 497 20.74 -2.56 8.94
CA ILE A 497 19.69 -2.25 9.92
C ILE A 497 19.83 -0.81 10.43
N ALA A 498 21.05 -0.36 10.69
CA ALA A 498 21.31 1.02 11.09
C ALA A 498 20.85 2.01 10.02
N LYS A 499 21.14 1.76 8.74
CA LYS A 499 20.61 2.58 7.63
C LYS A 499 19.08 2.54 7.56
N LEU A 500 18.50 1.36 7.73
CA LEU A 500 17.05 1.15 7.70
C LEU A 500 16.33 1.93 8.81
N VAL A 501 16.94 2.08 9.99
CA VAL A 501 16.37 2.87 11.09
C VAL A 501 16.69 4.36 10.94
N MET A 502 17.93 4.71 10.57
CA MET A 502 18.35 6.11 10.48
C MET A 502 17.68 6.86 9.34
N MET A 503 17.43 6.21 8.20
CA MET A 503 16.83 6.86 7.03
C MET A 503 15.40 7.38 7.31
N PRO A 504 14.46 6.60 7.88
CA PRO A 504 13.18 7.13 8.34
C PRO A 504 13.32 8.21 9.41
N GLN A 505 14.17 8.00 10.42
CA GLN A 505 14.26 8.91 11.58
C GLN A 505 14.84 10.28 11.21
N ILE A 506 15.98 10.29 10.52
CA ILE A 506 16.65 11.54 10.13
C ILE A 506 16.05 12.10 8.84
N GLY A 507 15.90 11.27 7.81
CA GLY A 507 15.52 11.73 6.47
C GLY A 507 14.02 12.00 6.30
N MET A 508 13.14 11.19 6.91
CA MET A 508 11.70 11.26 6.66
C MET A 508 10.90 11.88 7.81
N ILE A 509 11.46 11.95 9.02
CA ILE A 509 10.80 12.54 10.19
C ILE A 509 11.49 13.86 10.58
N LEU A 510 12.77 13.81 10.95
CA LEU A 510 13.47 14.99 11.47
C LEU A 510 13.74 16.05 10.39
N ALA A 511 14.22 15.65 9.21
CA ALA A 511 14.55 16.58 8.12
C ALA A 511 13.36 17.45 7.66
N PRO A 512 12.17 16.91 7.33
CA PRO A 512 11.03 17.76 6.96
C PRO A 512 10.57 18.64 8.14
N THR A 513 10.64 18.13 9.38
CA THR A 513 10.33 18.92 10.59
C THR A 513 11.26 20.12 10.74
N LEU A 514 12.57 19.90 10.66
CA LEU A 514 13.56 20.97 10.80
C LEU A 514 13.51 21.94 9.63
N MET A 515 13.34 21.45 8.40
CA MET A 515 13.17 22.30 7.21
C MET A 515 11.95 23.21 7.35
N MET A 516 10.80 22.66 7.77
CA MET A 516 9.61 23.48 7.98
C MET A 516 9.78 24.44 9.16
N ALA A 517 10.41 24.01 10.25
CA ALA A 517 10.67 24.87 11.39
C ALA A 517 11.61 26.04 11.05
N THR A 518 12.66 25.83 10.26
CA THR A 518 13.59 26.90 9.84
C THR A 518 12.98 27.84 8.81
N VAL A 519 12.23 27.29 7.84
CA VAL A 519 11.68 28.07 6.72
C VAL A 519 10.41 28.81 7.12
N LEU A 520 9.57 28.26 8.01
CA LEU A 520 8.22 28.78 8.28
C LEU A 520 8.08 29.51 9.61
N THR A 521 9.05 29.40 10.52
CA THR A 521 8.96 30.01 11.86
C THR A 521 10.17 30.87 12.18
N THR A 522 9.98 31.87 13.06
CA THR A 522 11.06 32.78 13.48
C THR A 522 11.91 32.23 14.63
N SER A 523 11.41 31.24 15.38
CA SER A 523 12.14 30.65 16.50
C SER A 523 12.00 29.13 16.53
N LEU A 524 13.10 28.44 16.21
CA LEU A 524 13.20 26.98 16.29
C LEU A 524 12.91 26.46 17.70
N LYS A 525 13.42 27.14 18.73
CA LYS A 525 13.27 26.71 20.12
C LYS A 525 11.81 26.73 20.56
N HIS A 526 11.06 27.77 20.19
CA HIS A 526 9.63 27.86 20.49
C HIS A 526 8.81 26.90 19.62
N SER A 527 9.08 26.85 18.31
CA SER A 527 8.39 25.98 17.36
C SER A 527 8.52 24.50 17.72
N LEU A 528 9.71 24.07 18.15
CA LEU A 528 10.00 22.69 18.60
C LEU A 528 9.73 22.47 20.10
N ARG A 529 9.28 23.49 20.83
CA ARG A 529 8.98 23.46 22.28
C ARG A 529 10.14 22.97 23.15
N ILE A 530 11.37 23.35 22.82
CA ILE A 530 12.57 22.98 23.59
C ILE A 530 12.72 23.95 24.76
N ARG A 531 12.14 23.60 25.91
CA ARG A 531 12.19 24.42 27.13
C ARG A 531 12.38 23.57 28.39
N LEU A 532 13.23 24.05 29.29
CA LEU A 532 13.27 23.55 30.66
C LEU A 532 12.21 24.31 31.47
N SER A 533 11.13 23.64 31.86
CA SER A 533 10.07 24.25 32.68
C SER A 533 10.45 24.25 34.16
N ASN A 534 10.76 23.08 34.72
CA ASN A 534 11.24 22.89 36.08
C ASN A 534 12.26 21.72 36.10
N PRO A 535 13.46 21.88 36.68
CA PRO A 535 14.48 20.82 36.70
C PRO A 535 13.99 19.50 37.33
N LEU A 536 13.04 19.53 38.27
CA LEU A 536 12.44 18.32 38.87
C LEU A 536 11.63 17.49 37.88
N THR A 537 11.16 18.08 36.77
CA THR A 537 10.35 17.34 35.78
C THR A 537 11.17 16.29 35.03
N LEU A 538 12.48 16.50 34.84
CA LEU A 538 13.34 15.56 34.11
C LEU A 538 13.60 14.24 34.88
N PRO A 539 14.07 14.25 36.15
CA PRO A 539 14.25 13.00 36.88
C PRO A 539 12.92 12.28 37.12
N ILE A 540 11.84 13.02 37.39
CA ILE A 540 10.49 12.43 37.52
C ILE A 540 10.04 11.79 36.20
N ALA A 541 10.36 12.38 35.04
CA ALA A 541 10.07 11.79 33.74
C ALA A 541 10.80 10.46 33.52
N VAL A 542 12.06 10.34 33.94
CA VAL A 542 12.81 9.07 33.87
C VAL A 542 12.19 8.01 34.79
N VAL A 543 11.92 8.36 36.05
CA VAL A 543 11.25 7.44 37.00
C VAL A 543 9.88 7.01 36.48
N PHE A 544 9.12 7.95 35.92
CA PHE A 544 7.84 7.66 35.29
C PHE A 544 7.99 6.72 34.10
N GLY A 545 8.97 6.93 33.23
CA GLY A 545 9.27 6.02 32.11
C GLY A 545 9.60 4.60 32.55
N ILE A 546 10.42 4.43 33.60
CA ILE A 546 10.76 3.12 34.17
C ILE A 546 9.50 2.44 34.71
N CYS A 547 8.68 3.17 35.47
CA CYS A 547 7.52 2.59 36.14
C CYS A 547 6.33 2.35 35.21
N LEU A 548 6.26 3.09 34.10
CA LEU A 548 5.24 2.94 33.05
C LEU A 548 5.52 1.75 32.13
N HIS A 549 6.80 1.39 31.93
CA HIS A 549 7.21 0.35 30.98
C HIS A 549 6.52 -1.02 31.20
N PRO A 550 6.36 -1.55 32.43
CA PRO A 550 5.61 -2.80 32.64
C PRO A 550 4.15 -2.74 32.17
N THR A 551 3.48 -1.59 32.35
CA THR A 551 2.11 -1.40 31.86
C THR A 551 2.09 -1.34 30.33
N TYR A 552 3.10 -0.71 29.72
CA TYR A 552 3.26 -0.68 28.26
C TYR A 552 3.49 -2.09 27.68
N VAL A 553 4.33 -2.92 28.31
CA VAL A 553 4.54 -4.32 27.91
C VAL A 553 3.26 -5.14 28.06
N MET A 554 2.51 -4.97 29.15
CA MET A 554 1.21 -5.63 29.33
C MET A 554 0.20 -5.23 28.25
N LEU A 555 0.14 -3.94 27.90
CA LEU A 555 -0.70 -3.46 26.79
C LEU A 555 -0.27 -4.09 25.45
N ALA A 556 1.03 -4.16 25.18
CA ALA A 556 1.57 -4.78 23.97
C ALA A 556 1.24 -6.28 23.91
N GLY A 557 1.33 -7.00 25.04
CA GLY A 557 0.92 -8.40 25.15
C GLY A 557 -0.57 -8.59 24.87
N LEU A 558 -1.44 -7.74 25.42
CA LEU A 558 -2.88 -7.78 25.18
C LEU A 558 -3.23 -7.48 23.71
N VAL A 559 -2.54 -6.51 23.10
CA VAL A 559 -2.70 -6.18 21.68
C VAL A 559 -2.22 -7.32 20.79
N SER A 560 -1.08 -7.94 21.10
CA SER A 560 -0.56 -9.10 20.35
C SER A 560 -1.44 -10.35 20.51
N TYR A 561 -2.09 -10.52 21.67
CA TYR A 561 -3.08 -11.57 21.88
C TYR A 561 -4.35 -11.32 21.04
N ALA A 562 -4.83 -10.07 21.01
CA ALA A 562 -5.99 -9.69 20.20
C ALA A 562 -5.71 -9.70 18.69
N TYR A 563 -4.47 -9.40 18.29
CA TYR A 563 -4.00 -9.31 16.90
C TYR A 563 -2.70 -10.11 16.72
N PRO A 564 -2.77 -11.44 16.62
CA PRO A 564 -1.58 -12.28 16.51
C PRO A 564 -0.80 -12.02 15.21
N ILE A 565 0.52 -12.02 15.31
CA ILE A 565 1.43 -11.91 14.18
C ILE A 565 1.50 -13.27 13.46
N SER A 566 1.39 -13.29 12.14
CA SER A 566 1.47 -14.53 11.38
C SER A 566 2.86 -15.16 11.51
N GLU A 567 2.94 -16.50 11.46
CA GLU A 567 4.22 -17.21 11.53
C GLU A 567 5.20 -16.73 10.45
N GLN A 568 4.70 -16.44 9.26
CA GLN A 568 5.49 -15.88 8.17
C GLN A 568 6.06 -14.49 8.50
N ALA A 569 5.27 -13.61 9.12
CA ALA A 569 5.75 -12.28 9.52
C ALA A 569 6.78 -12.38 10.66
N THR A 570 6.57 -13.28 11.62
CA THR A 570 7.54 -13.58 12.68
C THR A 570 8.85 -14.11 12.09
N ALA A 571 8.78 -15.03 11.12
CA ALA A 571 9.95 -15.55 10.41
C ALA A 571 10.69 -14.44 9.62
N ALA A 572 9.95 -13.52 9.00
CA ALA A 572 10.53 -12.38 8.29
C ALA A 572 11.23 -11.37 9.22
N MET A 573 10.79 -11.26 10.48
CA MET A 573 11.43 -10.40 11.49
C MET A 573 12.61 -11.07 12.21
N LYS A 574 12.74 -12.39 12.14
CA LYS A 574 13.79 -13.13 12.85
C LYS A 574 15.22 -12.63 12.56
N PRO A 575 15.63 -12.38 11.28
CA PRO A 575 16.97 -11.83 11.00
C PRO A 575 17.22 -10.49 11.68
N PHE A 576 16.19 -9.64 11.79
CA PHE A 576 16.28 -8.34 12.46
C PHE A 576 16.47 -8.52 13.98
N THR A 577 15.68 -9.40 14.61
CA THR A 577 15.81 -9.70 16.04
C THR A 577 17.17 -10.31 16.38
N ASP A 578 17.64 -11.28 15.58
CA ASP A 578 18.94 -11.94 15.78
C ASP A 578 20.10 -10.94 15.69
N GLN A 579 20.08 -10.04 14.71
CA GLN A 579 21.10 -9.01 14.56
C GLN A 579 21.08 -7.97 15.70
N ILE A 580 19.90 -7.60 16.19
CA ILE A 580 19.79 -6.70 17.35
C ILE A 580 20.31 -7.37 18.63
N SER A 581 19.95 -8.64 18.83
CA SER A 581 20.36 -9.38 20.02
C SER A 581 21.88 -9.54 20.10
N SER A 582 22.55 -9.73 18.95
CA SER A 582 24.01 -9.90 18.86
C SER A 582 24.82 -8.59 18.84
N ALA A 583 24.19 -7.45 18.55
CA ALA A 583 24.88 -6.17 18.44
C ALA A 583 25.29 -5.58 19.82
N PRO A 584 26.30 -4.69 19.87
CA PRO A 584 26.68 -4.00 21.11
C PRO A 584 25.50 -3.20 21.71
N LEU A 585 25.26 -3.36 23.02
CA LEU A 585 24.07 -2.80 23.68
C LEU A 585 23.94 -1.29 23.46
N MET A 586 25.05 -0.56 23.59
CA MET A 586 25.07 0.90 23.45
C MET A 586 24.71 1.34 22.03
N SER A 587 25.11 0.59 21.01
CA SER A 587 24.77 0.86 19.61
C SER A 587 23.27 0.64 19.37
N VAL A 588 22.71 -0.43 19.94
CA VAL A 588 21.26 -0.71 19.88
C VAL A 588 20.46 0.37 20.61
N ILE A 589 20.85 0.74 21.84
CA ILE A 589 20.19 1.80 22.61
C ILE A 589 20.24 3.13 21.85
N PHE A 590 21.40 3.49 21.30
CA PHE A 590 21.52 4.71 20.50
C PHE A 590 20.57 4.69 19.30
N LEU A 591 20.60 3.61 18.52
CA LEU A 591 19.84 3.48 17.27
C LEU A 591 18.33 3.35 17.49
N MET A 592 17.90 2.59 18.50
CA MET A 592 16.48 2.21 18.69
C MET A 592 15.78 2.95 19.82
N ALA A 593 16.52 3.57 20.74
CA ALA A 593 15.94 4.34 21.84
C ALA A 593 16.22 5.83 21.71
N VAL A 594 17.48 6.24 21.57
CA VAL A 594 17.86 7.66 21.59
C VAL A 594 17.43 8.38 20.31
N VAL A 595 17.81 7.84 19.14
CA VAL A 595 17.51 8.49 17.85
C VAL A 595 16.00 8.65 17.63
N PRO A 596 15.16 7.60 17.78
CA PRO A 596 13.71 7.74 17.59
C PRO A 596 13.08 8.68 18.63
N ALA A 597 13.48 8.57 19.91
CA ALA A 597 12.92 9.44 20.95
C ALA A 597 13.16 10.92 20.66
N ILE A 598 14.33 11.30 20.12
CA ILE A 598 14.61 12.68 19.76
C ILE A 598 13.84 13.08 18.49
N CYS A 599 13.97 12.29 17.42
CA CYS A 599 13.40 12.65 16.11
C CYS A 599 11.87 12.73 16.16
N GLU A 600 11.23 11.72 16.75
CA GLU A 600 9.78 11.61 16.79
C GLU A 600 9.16 12.60 17.77
N GLU A 601 9.76 12.83 18.94
CA GLU A 601 9.21 13.81 19.88
C GLU A 601 9.35 15.25 19.36
N LEU A 602 10.46 15.59 18.70
CA LEU A 602 10.63 16.91 18.06
C LEU A 602 9.60 17.14 16.94
N ALA A 603 9.31 16.11 16.15
CA ALA A 603 8.31 16.18 15.08
C ALA A 603 6.88 16.25 15.64
N PHE A 604 6.47 15.24 16.40
CA PHE A 604 5.08 15.05 16.80
C PHE A 604 4.67 15.93 18.00
N ARG A 605 5.52 16.06 19.03
CA ARG A 605 5.20 16.85 20.25
C ARG A 605 5.76 18.26 20.18
N GLY A 606 6.86 18.46 19.46
CA GLY A 606 7.41 19.78 19.17
C GLY A 606 6.58 20.50 18.10
N PHE A 607 6.93 20.30 16.83
CA PHE A 607 6.40 21.09 15.71
C PHE A 607 4.91 20.89 15.45
N ILE A 608 4.45 19.64 15.28
CA ILE A 608 3.07 19.34 14.88
C ILE A 608 2.11 19.68 16.02
N PHE A 609 2.33 19.14 17.22
CA PHE A 609 1.49 19.44 18.37
C PHE A 609 1.53 20.93 18.74
N GLY A 610 2.71 21.57 18.67
CA GLY A 610 2.87 23.00 18.90
C GLY A 610 2.02 23.88 17.96
N GLY A 611 1.90 23.51 16.68
CA GLY A 611 1.01 24.23 15.77
C GLY A 611 -0.48 23.95 16.01
N LEU A 612 -0.84 22.70 16.33
CA LEU A 612 -2.24 22.31 16.53
C LEU A 612 -2.85 22.81 17.84
N VAL A 613 -2.05 22.94 18.91
CA VAL A 613 -2.54 23.35 20.23
C VAL A 613 -2.97 24.82 20.26
N ARG A 614 -2.48 25.65 19.33
CA ARG A 614 -2.85 27.06 19.18
C ARG A 614 -4.31 27.26 18.76
N ASN A 615 -4.96 26.21 18.25
CA ASN A 615 -6.39 26.25 17.98
C ASN A 615 -7.15 25.93 19.28
N ARG A 616 -8.37 26.45 19.49
CA ARG A 616 -9.15 26.30 20.75
C ARG A 616 -9.45 24.85 21.18
N GLY A 617 -8.99 23.83 20.45
CA GLY A 617 -9.17 22.41 20.71
C GLY A 617 -7.92 21.69 21.21
N LYS A 618 -7.41 22.01 22.41
CA LYS A 618 -6.24 21.35 23.04
C LYS A 618 -6.34 19.82 23.05
N LEU A 619 -7.52 19.27 23.38
CA LEU A 619 -7.76 17.82 23.32
C LEU A 619 -7.66 17.26 21.89
N ARG A 620 -8.17 18.00 20.89
CA ARG A 620 -8.07 17.58 19.49
C ARG A 620 -6.61 17.52 19.04
N ALA A 621 -5.78 18.48 19.47
CA ALA A 621 -4.35 18.45 19.18
C ALA A 621 -3.69 17.17 19.73
N ILE A 622 -3.99 16.79 20.98
CA ILE A 622 -3.48 15.53 21.58
C ILE A 622 -3.93 14.31 20.77
N PHE A 623 -5.22 14.20 20.46
CA PHE A 623 -5.75 13.04 19.73
C PHE A 623 -5.17 12.93 18.32
N VAL A 624 -5.12 14.04 17.58
CA VAL A 624 -4.63 14.05 16.19
C VAL A 624 -3.15 13.68 16.16
N THR A 625 -2.30 14.30 16.98
CA THR A 625 -0.86 13.98 16.96
C THR A 625 -0.57 12.57 17.45
N ALA A 626 -1.32 12.07 18.43
CA ALA A 626 -1.20 10.68 18.90
C ALA A 626 -1.52 9.66 17.82
N ILE A 627 -2.58 9.89 17.03
CA ILE A 627 -2.95 9.02 15.90
C ILE A 627 -1.90 9.09 14.80
N MET A 628 -1.41 10.29 14.45
CA MET A 628 -0.35 10.43 13.44
C MET A 628 0.94 9.72 13.86
N PHE A 629 1.28 9.80 15.15
CA PHE A 629 2.39 9.06 15.75
C PHE A 629 2.17 7.54 15.74
N GLY A 630 0.94 7.07 15.96
CA GLY A 630 0.60 5.65 15.80
C GLY A 630 0.79 5.17 14.36
N ILE A 631 0.24 5.90 13.38
CA ILE A 631 0.26 5.52 11.95
C ILE A 631 1.70 5.46 11.40
N SER A 632 2.61 6.32 11.88
CA SER A 632 4.01 6.36 11.40
C SER A 632 4.74 5.02 11.52
N HIS A 633 4.36 4.18 12.51
CA HIS A 633 5.00 2.89 12.77
C HIS A 633 4.66 1.81 11.72
N GLY A 634 3.48 1.85 11.10
CA GLY A 634 3.07 0.96 10.00
C GLY A 634 2.75 -0.49 10.35
N VAL A 635 3.08 -0.97 11.55
CA VAL A 635 2.65 -2.27 12.07
C VAL A 635 1.46 -2.04 13.00
N LEU A 636 0.33 -2.70 12.74
CA LEU A 636 -0.93 -2.44 13.44
C LEU A 636 -0.80 -2.52 14.97
N GLN A 637 -0.16 -3.57 15.48
CA GLN A 637 0.02 -3.81 16.91
C GLN A 637 0.81 -2.67 17.55
N GLN A 638 1.92 -2.27 16.91
CA GLN A 638 2.75 -1.17 17.36
C GLN A 638 2.02 0.17 17.24
N SER A 639 1.26 0.40 16.16
CA SER A 639 0.47 1.61 15.95
C SER A 639 -0.56 1.83 17.05
N ILE A 640 -1.23 0.76 17.52
CA ILE A 640 -2.19 0.84 18.64
C ILE A 640 -1.46 1.25 19.92
N CYS A 641 -0.39 0.54 20.29
CA CYS A 641 0.38 0.82 21.51
C CYS A 641 1.00 2.22 21.48
N ALA A 642 1.57 2.61 20.34
CA ALA A 642 2.15 3.93 20.11
C ALA A 642 1.09 5.04 20.18
N THR A 643 -0.15 4.81 19.74
CA THR A 643 -1.24 5.78 19.87
C THR A 643 -1.58 6.05 21.35
N PHE A 644 -1.67 5.00 22.18
CA PHE A 644 -1.94 5.17 23.61
C PHE A 644 -0.80 5.91 24.33
N MET A 645 0.45 5.53 24.06
CA MET A 645 1.62 6.29 24.53
C MET A 645 1.60 7.73 23.97
N GLY A 646 1.18 7.87 22.72
CA GLY A 646 0.78 9.08 22.01
C GLY A 646 0.00 10.08 22.86
N LEU A 647 -1.16 9.63 23.33
CA LEU A 647 -2.10 10.40 24.12
C LEU A 647 -1.48 10.86 25.44
N LEU A 648 -0.76 9.96 26.12
CA LEU A 648 -0.08 10.28 27.38
C LEU A 648 1.00 11.35 27.18
N LEU A 649 1.92 11.14 26.23
CA LEU A 649 3.00 12.08 25.95
C LEU A 649 2.46 13.44 25.46
N GLY A 650 1.39 13.45 24.66
CA GLY A 650 0.71 14.68 24.26
C GLY A 650 0.11 15.45 25.43
N TYR A 651 -0.47 14.75 26.41
CA TYR A 651 -0.96 15.36 27.66
C TYR A 651 0.19 15.94 28.51
N LEU A 652 1.31 15.22 28.64
CA LEU A 652 2.48 15.74 29.37
C LEU A 652 3.11 16.94 28.65
N ALA A 653 3.18 16.92 27.32
CA ALA A 653 3.65 18.06 26.53
C ALA A 653 2.76 19.30 26.73
N LEU A 654 1.43 19.11 26.80
CA LEU A 654 0.48 20.18 27.12
C LEU A 654 0.72 20.77 28.51
N LYS A 655 0.95 19.93 29.52
CA LYS A 655 1.15 20.36 30.91
C LYS A 655 2.49 21.03 31.14
N THR A 656 3.56 20.47 30.57
CA THR A 656 4.93 20.92 30.82
C THR A 656 5.37 22.05 29.88
N GLY A 657 4.67 22.24 28.75
CA GLY A 657 5.06 23.19 27.72
C GLY A 657 6.37 22.81 27.03
N SER A 658 6.79 21.55 27.13
CA SER A 658 8.12 21.09 26.71
C SER A 658 8.09 19.69 26.10
N VAL A 659 8.95 19.49 25.10
CA VAL A 659 9.23 18.19 24.49
C VAL A 659 10.20 17.32 25.33
N LEU A 660 10.99 17.92 26.22
CA LEU A 660 12.07 17.21 26.94
C LEU A 660 11.58 16.06 27.85
N PRO A 661 10.51 16.22 28.66
CA PRO A 661 9.97 15.11 29.45
C PRO A 661 9.50 13.95 28.56
N GLY A 662 8.91 14.27 27.41
CA GLY A 662 8.48 13.27 26.42
C GLY A 662 9.66 12.48 25.85
N ILE A 663 10.73 13.17 25.45
CA ILE A 663 11.98 12.54 24.98
C ILE A 663 12.51 11.57 26.02
N LEU A 664 12.58 11.96 27.30
CA LEU A 664 13.12 11.11 28.36
C LEU A 664 12.24 9.88 28.63
N ILE A 665 10.91 10.03 28.68
CA ILE A 665 9.99 8.90 28.87
C ILE A 665 10.10 7.93 27.70
N HIS A 666 10.08 8.44 26.46
CA HIS A 666 10.17 7.65 25.24
C HIS A 666 11.52 6.92 25.15
N MET A 667 12.63 7.64 25.37
CA MET A 667 13.97 7.05 25.39
C MET A 667 14.09 5.96 26.46
N THR A 668 13.55 6.20 27.66
CA THR A 668 13.55 5.21 28.76
C THR A 668 12.74 3.97 28.39
N ASN A 669 11.54 4.16 27.84
CA ASN A 669 10.67 3.07 27.39
C ASN A 669 11.36 2.20 26.33
N ASN A 670 11.99 2.81 25.32
CA ASN A 670 12.65 2.07 24.26
C ASN A 670 13.93 1.39 24.76
N THR A 671 14.68 2.05 25.64
CA THR A 671 15.89 1.48 26.26
C THR A 671 15.55 0.21 27.04
N LEU A 672 14.49 0.25 27.86
CA LEU A 672 14.02 -0.92 28.59
C LEU A 672 13.50 -2.00 27.64
N SER A 673 12.79 -1.63 26.58
CA SER A 673 12.25 -2.59 25.60
C SER A 673 13.36 -3.38 24.89
N VAL A 674 14.41 -2.71 24.41
CA VAL A 674 15.54 -3.41 23.73
C VAL A 674 16.46 -4.15 24.69
N SER A 675 16.42 -3.82 25.98
CA SER A 675 17.24 -4.46 27.01
C SER A 675 16.51 -5.59 27.74
N LEU A 676 15.19 -5.73 27.56
CA LEU A 676 14.34 -6.59 28.37
C LEU A 676 14.77 -8.06 28.34
N GLU A 677 15.11 -8.58 27.16
CA GLU A 677 15.59 -9.95 26.99
C GLU A 677 16.92 -10.19 27.72
N ARG A 678 17.86 -9.24 27.62
CA ARG A 678 19.16 -9.32 28.31
C ARG A 678 19.00 -9.21 29.83
N ILE A 679 18.03 -8.42 30.30
CA ILE A 679 17.68 -8.32 31.73
C ILE A 679 17.09 -9.64 32.22
N ALA A 680 16.20 -10.26 31.45
CA ALA A 680 15.57 -11.53 31.80
C ALA A 680 16.57 -12.70 31.88
N GLN A 681 17.62 -12.67 31.04
CA GLN A 681 18.70 -13.67 31.05
C GLN A 681 19.77 -13.40 32.12
N SER A 682 19.69 -12.27 32.84
CA SER A 682 20.67 -11.91 33.86
C SER A 682 20.61 -12.85 35.07
N THR A 683 21.77 -13.23 35.60
CA THR A 683 21.89 -13.99 36.85
C THR A 683 21.80 -13.13 38.10
N HIS A 684 21.67 -11.80 37.95
CA HIS A 684 21.62 -10.89 39.08
C HIS A 684 20.28 -11.02 39.85
N PRO A 685 20.29 -11.21 41.19
CA PRO A 685 19.07 -11.44 41.97
C PRO A 685 18.00 -10.34 41.79
N ALA A 686 18.41 -9.08 41.70
CA ALA A 686 17.47 -7.98 41.47
C ALA A 686 16.82 -8.02 40.07
N ALA A 687 17.53 -8.51 39.05
CA ALA A 687 16.96 -8.64 37.70
C ALA A 687 15.92 -9.76 37.67
N GLN A 688 16.22 -10.90 38.30
CA GLN A 688 15.29 -12.03 38.43
C GLN A 688 14.04 -11.69 39.26
N ALA A 689 14.18 -10.80 40.26
CA ALA A 689 13.05 -10.28 41.03
C ALA A 689 12.12 -9.38 40.21
N LEU A 690 12.62 -8.73 39.15
CA LEU A 690 11.85 -7.82 38.29
C LEU A 690 11.26 -8.52 37.07
N VAL A 691 12.05 -9.34 36.38
CA VAL A 691 11.74 -9.95 35.09
C VAL A 691 12.04 -11.44 35.14
N SER A 692 11.15 -12.26 34.60
CA SER A 692 11.33 -13.69 34.41
C SER A 692 11.26 -14.06 32.92
N SER A 693 11.97 -15.11 32.53
CA SER A 693 11.88 -15.66 31.17
C SER A 693 10.87 -16.79 31.15
N THR A 694 9.81 -16.64 30.35
CA THR A 694 8.79 -17.68 30.12
C THR A 694 8.90 -18.23 28.70
N GLY A 695 8.18 -19.33 28.40
CA GLY A 695 8.13 -19.89 27.04
C GLY A 695 7.56 -18.92 25.98
N GLY A 696 6.88 -17.85 26.40
CA GLY A 696 6.36 -16.80 25.52
C GLY A 696 7.27 -15.56 25.40
N GLY A 697 8.41 -15.53 26.09
CA GLY A 697 9.33 -14.39 26.11
C GLY A 697 9.55 -13.82 27.52
N PRO A 698 10.28 -12.68 27.64
CA PRO A 698 10.54 -12.04 28.92
C PRO A 698 9.29 -11.30 29.44
N GLU A 699 8.87 -11.59 30.67
CA GLU A 699 7.71 -10.99 31.32
C GLU A 699 8.07 -10.37 32.67
N TYR A 700 7.38 -9.28 33.03
CA TYR A 700 7.55 -8.66 34.35
C TYR A 700 6.82 -9.44 35.43
N ASN A 701 7.45 -9.58 36.60
CA ASN A 701 6.81 -10.20 37.75
C ASN A 701 5.64 -9.33 38.27
N LEU A 702 4.53 -9.97 38.64
CA LEU A 702 3.29 -9.29 39.03
C LEU A 702 3.47 -8.27 40.17
N VAL A 703 4.32 -8.58 41.15
CA VAL A 703 4.61 -7.68 42.28
C VAL A 703 5.23 -6.37 41.80
N TRP A 704 6.17 -6.44 40.85
CA TRP A 704 6.77 -5.26 40.25
C TRP A 704 5.77 -4.47 39.42
N VAL A 705 4.91 -5.13 38.65
CA VAL A 705 3.84 -4.46 37.87
C VAL A 705 2.93 -3.64 38.79
N ILE A 706 2.50 -4.20 39.92
CA ILE A 706 1.63 -3.49 40.88
C ILE A 706 2.36 -2.29 41.49
N ALA A 707 3.60 -2.48 41.94
CA ALA A 707 4.42 -1.41 42.52
C ALA A 707 4.69 -0.29 41.49
N SER A 708 5.00 -0.65 40.25
CA SER A 708 5.31 0.30 39.19
C SER A 708 4.08 1.12 38.80
N VAL A 709 2.88 0.52 38.76
CA VAL A 709 1.62 1.25 38.53
C VAL A 709 1.34 2.28 39.63
N ALA A 710 1.59 1.93 40.89
CA ALA A 710 1.42 2.86 42.01
C ALA A 710 2.36 4.07 41.88
N ILE A 711 3.65 3.84 41.62
CA ILE A 711 4.65 4.90 41.44
C ILE A 711 4.34 5.74 40.19
N ALA A 712 3.98 5.09 39.08
CA ALA A 712 3.60 5.78 37.85
C ALA A 712 2.38 6.68 38.07
N SER A 713 1.40 6.24 38.86
CA SER A 713 0.23 7.04 39.24
C SER A 713 0.62 8.27 40.07
N MET A 714 1.57 8.14 40.99
CA MET A 714 2.10 9.28 41.76
C MET A 714 2.83 10.29 40.88
N CYS A 715 3.69 9.81 39.96
CA CYS A 715 4.36 10.67 38.99
C CYS A 715 3.36 11.39 38.07
N LEU A 716 2.33 10.69 37.60
CA LEU A 716 1.27 11.27 36.78
C LEU A 716 0.49 12.34 37.56
N PHE A 717 0.20 12.10 38.84
CA PHE A 717 -0.45 13.10 39.71
C PHE A 717 0.39 14.36 39.86
N TYR A 718 1.72 14.22 39.99
CA TYR A 718 2.64 15.37 39.97
C TYR A 718 2.50 16.18 38.67
N PHE A 719 2.50 15.55 37.50
CA PHE A 719 2.32 16.24 36.21
C PHE A 719 0.94 16.88 36.06
N ILE A 720 -0.13 16.25 36.58
CA ILE A 720 -1.49 16.80 36.56
C ILE A 720 -1.58 18.11 37.35
N ARG A 721 -0.89 18.16 38.51
CA ARG A 721 -0.84 19.31 39.43
C ARG A 721 -0.03 20.49 38.90
N LEU A 722 0.80 20.31 37.87
CA LEU A 722 1.50 21.42 37.24
C LEU A 722 0.48 22.41 36.62
N PRO A 723 0.67 23.73 36.81
CA PRO A 723 -0.13 24.72 36.11
C PRO A 723 0.09 24.55 34.61
N SER A 724 -1.00 24.49 33.83
CA SER A 724 -0.88 24.45 32.39
C SER A 724 -0.23 25.73 31.91
N VAL A 725 0.87 25.60 31.15
CA VAL A 725 1.50 26.75 30.50
C VAL A 725 0.56 27.18 29.36
N ASP A 726 -0.20 28.25 29.58
CA ASP A 726 -1.07 28.80 28.53
C ASP A 726 -0.19 29.50 27.49
N GLU A 727 0.11 28.80 26.38
CA GLU A 727 0.92 29.34 25.28
C GLU A 727 0.19 30.47 24.52
N ASP A 728 -1.14 30.49 24.58
CA ASP A 728 -2.00 31.40 23.83
C ASP A 728 -1.90 32.86 24.30
N ALA A 729 -1.59 33.11 25.57
CA ALA A 729 -1.63 34.48 26.12
C ALA A 729 -0.36 35.30 25.87
N LYS A 730 0.75 34.70 25.44
CA LYS A 730 2.04 35.42 25.28
C LYS A 730 2.69 35.31 23.89
N ALA A 731 2.31 34.31 23.09
CA ALA A 731 2.87 34.13 21.76
C ALA A 731 2.44 35.23 20.76
N ASP A 732 1.22 35.74 20.93
CA ASP A 732 0.63 36.78 20.05
C ASP A 732 0.79 38.22 20.61
N LEU A 733 1.33 38.39 21.83
CA LEU A 733 1.46 39.72 22.47
C LEU A 733 2.74 40.49 22.13
N VAL A 734 3.66 39.96 21.31
CA VAL A 734 4.94 40.65 21.02
C VAL A 734 4.99 41.24 19.61
N GLY A 735 3.90 41.90 19.21
CA GLY A 735 3.85 42.62 17.93
C GLY A 735 3.02 43.89 17.91
N ASN A 736 2.40 44.30 19.02
CA ASN A 736 1.58 45.52 19.08
C ASN A 736 2.17 46.65 19.95
N GLU A 737 3.34 46.45 20.57
CA GLU A 737 3.98 47.49 21.41
C GLU A 737 5.32 48.01 20.88
N GLU A 738 5.79 47.55 19.72
CA GLU A 738 6.78 48.32 18.96
C GLU A 738 6.01 49.25 18.03
N GLU A 739 5.89 50.49 18.48
CA GLU A 739 5.63 51.69 17.69
C GLU A 739 6.12 51.46 16.25
N PHE A 740 5.20 51.39 15.29
CA PHE A 740 5.56 51.54 13.88
C PHE A 740 6.21 52.92 13.75
N ALA A 741 7.54 52.98 13.86
CA ALA A 741 8.31 54.14 13.50
C ALA A 741 8.07 54.34 12.00
N ASP A 742 7.20 55.29 11.68
CA ASP A 742 6.96 55.74 10.32
C ASP A 742 8.33 56.12 9.70
N PRO A 743 8.84 55.38 8.71
CA PRO A 743 10.13 55.67 8.11
C PRO A 743 10.17 57.04 7.41
N THR A 744 9.02 57.68 7.21
CA THR A 744 8.91 59.00 6.58
C THR A 744 8.95 60.16 7.58
N ALA A 745 8.86 59.92 8.89
CA ALA A 745 8.97 60.96 9.91
C ALA A 745 10.36 61.63 9.97
N ALA A 746 11.39 60.98 9.43
CA ALA A 746 12.75 61.52 9.34
C ALA A 746 13.02 62.35 8.06
N LEU A 747 12.02 62.53 7.18
CA LEU A 747 12.19 63.16 5.87
C LEU A 747 11.44 64.50 5.70
N SER A 748 10.92 65.12 6.77
CA SER A 748 10.43 66.51 6.69
C SER A 748 11.56 67.50 6.99
N PRO A 749 12.04 68.32 6.04
CA PRO A 749 12.86 69.48 6.35
C PRO A 749 11.97 70.53 7.03
N ALA A 750 12.51 71.16 8.07
CA ALA A 750 11.92 72.26 8.83
C ALA A 750 11.69 73.53 7.99
#